data_AF-A0A9W7CDU4-F1
#
_entry.id   AF-A0A9W7CDU4-F1
#
_cell.length_a   1.000
_cell.length_b   1.000
_cell.length_c   1.000
_cell.angle_alpha   90.00
_cell.angle_beta   90.00
_cell.angle_gamma   90.00
#
_symmetry.space_group_name_H-M   'P 1'
#
loop_
_entity.id
_entity.type
_entity.pdbx_description
1 polymer ?
#
loop_
_entity_poly.entity_id
_entity_poly.type
_entity_poly.pdbx_seq_one_letter_code
_entity_poly.pdbx_strand_id
1 'polypeptide(L)'
;MKYSVFGFLLGCTITSSAKAAPLGSDIKKISDNSLTLVSTAKDAEDPFQSSEVPWSSPGQEPKFPTLTVDRTVSYQEIEGFGGAMTESSAQILDQMSPDVYEQVMNSYFDPEDGLGYTFLRVPMGSCDYTPYNSWSYDDIGRGDTDFDLDSFSIQNDVERRIPHILDAQERAGKKLKLLASPWSAPAWMKTNGAMICGVNSLWKDCTLQNDTDVQQSYANYFSNFISAYNEYDLDIWGVTVQNEPQENILTYEGMVFTPETERDFVKNFLSPTLLEDHPDTQILLLDHNKGKVVDWANVILSDEDIQNKCPNVYGMGIHWYDGDHFDALAEVHESFPEFKVLATESTVKRDPRHNLDGGAWKNGEQYGHDMIGDFNNHVTGFIDWNLALDSHGGPLHQNVVVLDHFGADSMTICDFEEGHETSGQCIKQVFYYYVAHFSKFVKPGSVRIDWSLGDDAPADVETTAFLTPDDDIVVIIMNKGNEDASVTVVDAASGQQADISISARSMNTLVYPSSATTAAATTTTTAAAKKKEGFVFYSKPKTDEGQPEDYYTQWDWSVITTVATWHPDDSDFVDYAHSQGAIVVHGVGTDVPSLGDPDYRKQWIDDHINEALENGTDGVNIDIENNNLSKEEKEGYTALVKEAAEAFHAAIEGSQVSVDFPGYPNYELRNYDYAGIGEVADVVVIMGYDMFIWDDYSCFWKGSKCSLCNAPMKSIEFGVQEYVAMIDAEKLVLGLPWYGIGYQKIAGIPFNKGNIDLRYILNAEDEQGSEREWVGGDEQCWKMPVKGTDKEGTERVNVVYFEDSESLKPKFDLVKKYGLGGATMWNAASLEYGGGVGADEMAKIWGIYVDSLSED
;
A
#
# COMPACT_ATOMS: atom_id res chain seq x y z
N MET A 1 40.33 -14.32 17.15
CA MET A 1 40.62 -13.17 16.28
C MET A 1 39.28 -12.49 16.06
N LYS A 2 39.10 -11.26 16.58
CA LYS A 2 37.89 -10.48 16.34
C LYS A 2 38.05 -9.82 14.97
N TYR A 3 37.27 -10.26 13.98
CA TYR A 3 37.12 -9.53 12.73
C TYR A 3 35.86 -8.69 12.86
N SER A 4 36.03 -7.37 12.92
CA SER A 4 34.96 -6.40 12.76
C SER A 4 34.60 -6.36 11.28
N VAL A 5 33.44 -6.89 10.89
CA VAL A 5 32.95 -6.99 9.50
C VAL A 5 32.02 -5.81 9.18
N PHE A 6 32.48 -4.58 9.44
CA PHE A 6 31.76 -3.39 9.00
C PHE A 6 32.74 -2.44 8.32
N GLY A 7 32.85 -2.66 7.02
CA GLY A 7 33.62 -1.88 6.08
C GLY A 7 33.53 -2.62 4.75
N PHE A 8 32.76 -2.06 3.80
CA PHE A 8 32.51 -2.57 2.45
C PHE A 8 31.35 -3.57 2.26
N LEU A 9 30.18 -3.29 2.82
CA LEU A 9 28.91 -3.73 2.19
C LEU A 9 28.32 -2.52 1.45
N LEU A 10 28.13 -2.65 0.13
CA LEU A 10 27.46 -1.67 -0.75
C LEU A 10 25.94 -1.72 -0.49
N GLY A 11 25.51 -1.41 0.73
CA GLY A 11 24.11 -1.52 1.15
C GLY A 11 23.75 -0.51 2.24
N CYS A 12 22.48 -0.10 2.28
CA CYS A 12 21.97 0.81 3.30
C CYS A 12 21.73 0.00 4.59
N THR A 13 22.35 0.42 5.70
CA THR A 13 22.21 -0.26 6.99
C THR A 13 20.97 0.25 7.73
N ILE A 14 20.09 -0.66 8.13
CA ILE A 14 18.91 -0.43 8.95
C ILE A 14 19.25 -0.81 10.39
N THR A 15 19.09 0.13 11.32
CA THR A 15 19.28 -0.12 12.76
C THR A 15 18.21 0.60 13.57
N SER A 16 18.07 0.30 14.86
CA SER A 16 17.17 1.04 15.76
C SER A 16 17.55 2.52 15.95
N SER A 17 18.78 2.93 15.60
CA SER A 17 19.25 4.32 15.74
C SER A 17 19.46 5.06 14.41
N ALA A 18 19.31 4.37 13.27
CA ALA A 18 19.46 4.94 11.93
C ALA A 18 18.35 4.41 11.02
N LYS A 19 17.49 5.32 10.55
CA LYS A 19 16.45 5.02 9.57
C LYS A 19 17.06 4.99 8.17
N ALA A 20 16.72 3.97 7.38
CA ALA A 20 16.98 4.04 5.94
C ALA A 20 16.13 5.15 5.32
N ALA A 21 16.68 5.90 4.37
CA ALA A 21 15.90 6.87 3.61
C ALA A 21 14.77 6.16 2.84
N PRO A 22 13.57 6.75 2.76
CA PRO A 22 12.50 6.24 1.91
C PRO A 22 12.96 6.09 0.46
N LEU A 23 12.53 5.02 -0.20
CA LEU A 23 12.89 4.78 -1.60
C LEU A 23 12.21 5.81 -2.49
N GLY A 24 12.99 6.74 -3.05
CA GLY A 24 12.47 7.73 -3.99
C GLY A 24 11.97 9.03 -3.35
N SER A 25 12.33 9.33 -2.10
CA SER A 25 12.02 10.61 -1.43
C SER A 25 12.46 11.86 -2.22
N ASP A 26 13.47 11.70 -3.09
CA ASP A 26 14.03 12.77 -3.92
C ASP A 26 13.53 12.72 -5.37
N ILE A 27 12.61 11.81 -5.74
CA ILE A 27 12.05 11.75 -7.10
C ILE A 27 11.13 12.95 -7.29
N LYS A 28 11.59 13.92 -8.09
CA LYS A 28 10.82 15.12 -8.41
C LYS A 28 9.58 14.79 -9.24
N LYS A 29 8.52 15.57 -9.04
CA LYS A 29 7.28 15.48 -9.84
C LYS A 29 7.60 15.62 -11.32
N ILE A 30 6.99 14.74 -12.12
CA ILE A 30 7.08 14.71 -13.58
C ILE A 30 6.63 16.07 -14.14
N SER A 31 7.37 16.61 -15.13
CA SER A 31 7.04 17.87 -15.79
C SER A 31 6.89 17.67 -17.29
N ASP A 32 6.02 18.42 -17.95
CA ASP A 32 5.80 18.30 -19.40
C ASP A 32 7.06 18.65 -20.24
N ASN A 33 8.05 19.31 -19.64
CA ASN A 33 9.25 19.83 -20.31
C ASN A 33 10.52 19.00 -20.05
N SER A 34 10.44 17.96 -19.24
CA SER A 34 11.57 17.10 -18.89
C SER A 34 11.12 15.68 -18.59
N LEU A 35 12.00 14.72 -18.75
CA LEU A 35 11.84 13.39 -18.16
C LEU A 35 12.56 13.33 -16.81
N THR A 36 12.10 12.43 -15.94
CA THR A 36 12.81 12.07 -14.70
C THR A 36 13.70 10.87 -14.98
N LEU A 37 14.99 10.97 -14.66
CA LEU A 37 15.97 9.90 -14.73
C LEU A 37 16.35 9.47 -13.30
N VAL A 38 16.11 8.21 -12.98
CA VAL A 38 16.52 7.57 -11.72
C VAL A 38 17.63 6.59 -12.02
N SER A 39 18.73 6.63 -11.25
CA SER A 39 19.95 5.86 -11.53
C SER A 39 20.53 5.18 -10.28
N THR A 40 20.98 3.93 -10.46
CA THR A 40 21.80 3.18 -9.50
C THR A 40 23.08 2.73 -10.19
N ALA A 41 24.24 3.21 -9.75
CA ALA A 41 25.54 2.93 -10.40
C ALA A 41 26.59 2.45 -9.40
N LYS A 42 27.49 1.56 -9.84
CA LYS A 42 28.42 0.83 -8.96
C LYS A 42 29.33 1.71 -8.13
N ASP A 43 29.80 2.79 -8.76
CA ASP A 43 30.77 3.72 -8.18
C ASP A 43 30.11 5.02 -7.67
N ALA A 44 28.77 5.07 -7.63
CA ALA A 44 28.04 6.18 -7.03
C ALA A 44 28.06 6.09 -5.50
N GLU A 45 27.96 7.24 -4.84
CA GLU A 45 27.93 7.33 -3.37
C GLU A 45 26.63 6.73 -2.80
N ASP A 46 25.51 7.03 -3.44
CA ASP A 46 24.17 6.57 -3.05
C ASP A 46 23.46 5.89 -4.24
N PRO A 47 22.70 4.80 -4.01
CA PRO A 47 21.85 4.20 -5.03
C PRO A 47 20.58 5.04 -5.27
N PHE A 48 19.86 4.72 -6.36
CA PHE A 48 18.52 5.21 -6.66
C PHE A 48 18.37 6.76 -6.69
N GLN A 49 19.36 7.44 -7.24
CA GLN A 49 19.42 8.90 -7.33
C GLN A 49 18.57 9.43 -8.49
N SER A 50 17.80 10.48 -8.26
CA SER A 50 16.94 11.10 -9.28
C SER A 50 17.56 12.37 -9.88
N SER A 51 17.24 12.64 -11.15
CA SER A 51 17.59 13.88 -11.84
C SER A 51 16.57 14.23 -12.92
N GLU A 52 16.46 15.50 -13.28
CA GLU A 52 15.61 15.94 -14.40
C GLU A 52 16.46 16.08 -15.67
N VAL A 53 16.00 15.50 -16.78
CA VAL A 53 16.61 15.65 -18.10
C VAL A 53 15.65 16.40 -19.02
N PRO A 54 16.02 17.58 -19.53
CA PRO A 54 15.14 18.35 -20.39
C PRO A 54 14.95 17.69 -21.75
N TRP A 55 13.76 17.84 -22.32
CA TRP A 55 13.54 17.49 -23.73
C TRP A 55 14.38 18.39 -24.65
N SER A 56 14.89 17.79 -25.72
CA SER A 56 15.62 18.50 -26.78
C SER A 56 14.66 19.35 -27.61
N SER A 57 15.20 20.32 -28.34
CA SER A 57 14.38 21.13 -29.26
C SER A 57 13.83 20.26 -30.40
N PRO A 58 12.55 20.41 -30.78
CA PRO A 58 11.97 19.64 -31.89
C PRO A 58 12.78 19.75 -33.18
N GLY A 59 13.06 18.62 -33.83
CA GLY A 59 13.74 18.54 -35.13
C GLY A 59 15.28 18.60 -35.08
N GLN A 60 15.91 18.40 -33.92
CA GLN A 60 17.35 18.13 -33.86
C GLN A 60 17.65 16.68 -34.26
N GLU A 61 18.68 16.47 -35.09
CA GLU A 61 19.18 15.12 -35.37
C GLU A 61 19.70 14.46 -34.07
N PRO A 62 19.42 13.17 -33.84
CA PRO A 62 19.95 12.42 -32.70
C PRO A 62 21.49 12.50 -32.65
N LYS A 63 22.03 12.75 -31.46
CA LYS A 63 23.47 12.90 -31.24
C LYS A 63 24.16 11.57 -30.92
N PHE A 64 23.41 10.64 -30.35
CA PHE A 64 23.87 9.34 -29.86
C PHE A 64 23.02 8.22 -30.50
N PRO A 65 23.41 6.94 -30.32
CA PRO A 65 22.56 5.81 -30.71
C PRO A 65 21.14 6.00 -30.19
N THR A 66 20.17 5.77 -31.06
CA THR A 66 18.77 6.13 -30.79
C THR A 66 18.04 4.96 -30.13
N LEU A 67 17.41 5.22 -28.98
CA LEU A 67 16.42 4.34 -28.36
C LEU A 67 15.03 4.90 -28.66
N THR A 68 14.30 4.27 -29.58
CA THR A 68 12.94 4.68 -29.95
C THR A 68 11.91 3.89 -29.13
N VAL A 69 10.96 4.58 -28.52
CA VAL A 69 9.81 3.99 -27.82
C VAL A 69 8.56 4.16 -28.68
N ASP A 70 7.86 3.07 -28.95
CA ASP A 70 6.62 3.07 -29.74
C ASP A 70 5.46 2.45 -28.95
N ARG A 71 4.67 3.34 -28.36
CA ARG A 71 3.47 3.00 -27.60
C ARG A 71 2.26 2.59 -28.46
N THR A 72 2.36 2.60 -29.78
CA THR A 72 1.27 2.13 -30.67
C THR A 72 1.23 0.62 -30.79
N VAL A 73 2.27 -0.06 -30.32
CA VAL A 73 2.39 -1.51 -30.25
C VAL A 73 2.52 -1.92 -28.79
N SER A 74 1.55 -2.68 -28.30
CA SER A 74 1.48 -3.18 -26.92
C SER A 74 1.58 -4.70 -26.90
N TYR A 75 2.13 -5.24 -25.81
CA TYR A 75 2.35 -6.65 -25.59
C TYR A 75 1.56 -7.13 -24.37
N GLN A 76 2.21 -7.82 -23.42
CA GLN A 76 1.57 -8.33 -22.22
C GLN A 76 1.36 -7.24 -21.16
N GLU A 77 0.28 -7.38 -20.40
CA GLU A 77 0.04 -6.67 -19.15
C GLU A 77 0.94 -7.25 -18.04
N ILE A 78 1.41 -6.38 -17.16
CA ILE A 78 2.25 -6.72 -16.02
C ILE A 78 1.36 -6.89 -14.79
N GLU A 79 1.41 -8.08 -14.21
CA GLU A 79 0.62 -8.52 -13.06
C GLU A 79 1.11 -7.94 -11.74
N GLY A 80 2.42 -7.73 -11.62
CA GLY A 80 3.06 -7.19 -10.42
C GLY A 80 4.40 -7.84 -10.06
N PHE A 81 4.85 -7.50 -8.85
CA PHE A 81 6.14 -7.89 -8.28
C PHE A 81 5.95 -8.38 -6.85
N GLY A 82 6.79 -9.30 -6.38
CA GLY A 82 6.66 -9.86 -5.04
C GLY A 82 7.93 -10.52 -4.50
N GLY A 83 7.76 -11.14 -3.33
CA GLY A 83 8.74 -12.03 -2.70
C GLY A 83 8.04 -13.22 -2.06
N ALA A 84 8.74 -14.03 -1.26
CA ALA A 84 8.20 -15.19 -0.57
C ALA A 84 8.25 -15.05 0.96
N MET A 85 7.11 -15.32 1.62
CA MET A 85 7.01 -15.44 3.08
C MET A 85 7.30 -16.88 3.52
N THR A 86 8.58 -17.25 3.54
CA THR A 86 9.03 -18.53 4.08
C THR A 86 9.02 -18.51 5.61
N GLU A 87 9.04 -19.68 6.26
CA GLU A 87 9.18 -19.74 7.71
C GLU A 87 10.51 -19.14 8.20
N SER A 88 11.57 -19.26 7.41
CA SER A 88 12.84 -18.60 7.72
C SER A 88 12.70 -17.08 7.70
N SER A 89 12.04 -16.50 6.70
CA SER A 89 11.78 -15.05 6.68
C SER A 89 10.90 -14.61 7.84
N ALA A 90 9.84 -15.34 8.16
CA ALA A 90 9.01 -15.09 9.33
C ALA A 90 9.83 -15.12 10.63
N GLN A 91 10.63 -16.16 10.85
CA GLN A 91 11.47 -16.26 12.04
C GLN A 91 12.50 -15.12 12.14
N ILE A 92 13.05 -14.66 11.01
CA ILE A 92 13.98 -13.52 10.99
C ILE A 92 13.26 -12.23 11.35
N LEU A 93 12.04 -12.04 10.84
CA LEU A 93 11.19 -10.90 11.17
C LEU A 93 10.80 -10.87 12.66
N ASP A 94 10.43 -12.01 13.24
CA ASP A 94 10.09 -12.14 14.68
C ASP A 94 11.23 -11.74 15.63
N GLN A 95 12.48 -11.83 15.18
CA GLN A 95 13.66 -11.48 15.98
C GLN A 95 13.99 -9.98 15.93
N MET A 96 13.34 -9.22 15.05
CA MET A 96 13.61 -7.80 14.87
C MET A 96 13.00 -6.98 16.02
N SER A 97 13.65 -5.87 16.37
CA SER A 97 12.97 -4.84 17.16
C SER A 97 11.83 -4.22 16.33
N PRO A 98 10.75 -3.71 16.93
CA PRO A 98 9.63 -3.13 16.19
C PRO A 98 10.04 -2.10 15.13
N ASP A 99 11.00 -1.21 15.44
CA ASP A 99 11.48 -0.19 14.48
C ASP A 99 12.22 -0.77 13.27
N VAL A 100 12.89 -1.91 13.43
CA VAL A 100 13.63 -2.58 12.33
C VAL A 100 12.65 -3.39 11.50
N TYR A 101 11.72 -4.09 12.16
CA TYR A 101 10.61 -4.79 11.51
C TYR A 101 9.81 -3.84 10.62
N GLU A 102 9.39 -2.69 11.15
CA GLU A 102 8.62 -1.67 10.41
C GLU A 102 9.37 -1.22 9.16
N GLN A 103 10.67 -0.93 9.28
CA GLN A 103 11.49 -0.48 8.17
C GLN A 103 11.68 -1.55 7.09
N VAL A 104 11.90 -2.81 7.50
CA VAL A 104 12.07 -3.92 6.56
C VAL A 104 10.76 -4.19 5.82
N MET A 105 9.64 -4.30 6.53
CA MET A 105 8.34 -4.58 5.90
C MET A 105 7.87 -3.42 5.02
N ASN A 106 8.04 -2.15 5.43
CA ASN A 106 7.75 -1.01 4.57
C ASN A 106 8.63 -1.00 3.32
N SER A 107 9.90 -1.39 3.43
CA SER A 107 10.78 -1.42 2.26
C SER A 107 10.27 -2.35 1.16
N TYR A 108 9.55 -3.42 1.49
CA TYR A 108 8.95 -4.31 0.50
C TYR A 108 7.56 -3.86 0.05
N PHE A 109 6.68 -3.53 1.00
CA PHE A 109 5.24 -3.46 0.73
C PHE A 109 4.69 -2.05 0.61
N ASP A 110 5.34 -1.05 1.22
CA ASP A 110 4.87 0.33 1.14
C ASP A 110 4.91 0.79 -0.33
N PRO A 111 3.79 1.26 -0.91
CA PRO A 111 3.73 1.65 -2.31
C PRO A 111 4.50 2.96 -2.59
N GLU A 112 4.68 3.82 -1.59
CA GLU A 112 5.31 5.13 -1.72
C GLU A 112 6.79 5.09 -1.33
N ASP A 113 7.11 4.49 -0.19
CA ASP A 113 8.44 4.50 0.40
C ASP A 113 9.24 3.19 0.16
N GLY A 114 8.59 2.17 -0.41
CA GLY A 114 9.14 0.83 -0.64
C GLY A 114 9.05 0.34 -2.08
N LEU A 115 9.18 -0.97 -2.27
CA LEU A 115 9.11 -1.64 -3.57
C LEU A 115 7.66 -1.75 -4.10
N GLY A 116 6.64 -1.48 -3.28
CA GLY A 116 5.23 -1.59 -3.66
C GLY A 116 4.82 -3.00 -4.08
N TYR A 117 5.35 -4.03 -3.42
CA TYR A 117 5.03 -5.42 -3.73
C TYR A 117 3.52 -5.70 -3.69
N THR A 118 3.10 -6.51 -4.66
CA THR A 118 1.70 -6.84 -4.96
C THR A 118 1.47 -8.35 -5.00
N PHE A 119 2.54 -9.14 -5.13
CA PHE A 119 2.53 -10.59 -4.92
C PHE A 119 3.21 -10.96 -3.61
N LEU A 120 2.76 -12.07 -3.03
CA LEU A 120 3.48 -12.76 -1.97
C LEU A 120 3.36 -14.27 -2.16
N ARG A 121 4.49 -14.95 -2.35
CA ARG A 121 4.53 -16.40 -2.47
C ARG A 121 4.56 -17.06 -1.09
N VAL A 122 3.76 -18.10 -0.90
CA VAL A 122 3.58 -18.79 0.38
C VAL A 122 3.80 -20.30 0.20
N PRO A 123 4.85 -20.88 0.82
CA PRO A 123 5.00 -22.32 0.86
C PRO A 123 3.78 -23.05 1.45
N MET A 124 3.33 -24.14 0.86
CA MET A 124 2.31 -25.00 1.46
C MET A 124 3.00 -26.13 2.24
N GLY A 125 2.99 -26.02 3.58
CA GLY A 125 3.80 -26.85 4.48
C GLY A 125 5.26 -26.38 4.54
N SER A 126 6.15 -27.27 5.00
CA SER A 126 7.58 -26.99 5.09
C SER A 126 8.29 -26.99 3.74
N CYS A 127 9.33 -26.18 3.64
CA CYS A 127 10.30 -26.11 2.55
C CYS A 127 11.76 -26.14 3.07
N ASP A 128 12.73 -26.03 2.15
CA ASP A 128 14.14 -25.89 2.48
C ASP A 128 14.46 -24.69 3.41
N TYR A 129 13.66 -23.62 3.32
CA TYR A 129 13.62 -22.47 4.23
C TYR A 129 12.61 -22.65 5.37
N THR A 130 12.70 -23.81 6.03
CA THR A 130 12.00 -24.13 7.29
C THR A 130 13.04 -24.46 8.38
N PRO A 131 13.13 -23.70 9.48
CA PRO A 131 14.21 -23.79 10.46
C PRO A 131 14.39 -25.13 11.19
N TYR A 132 13.34 -25.97 11.23
CA TYR A 132 13.28 -27.14 12.12
C TYR A 132 13.19 -28.47 11.35
N ASN A 133 12.03 -29.13 11.42
CA ASN A 133 11.76 -30.44 10.81
C ASN A 133 10.81 -30.27 9.63
N SER A 134 10.85 -31.19 8.67
CA SER A 134 9.82 -31.36 7.66
C SER A 134 8.46 -31.59 8.32
N TRP A 135 7.44 -30.90 7.83
CA TRP A 135 6.06 -31.05 8.27
C TRP A 135 5.09 -30.69 7.15
N SER A 136 3.90 -31.29 7.18
CA SER A 136 2.78 -30.95 6.28
C SER A 136 1.54 -30.61 7.10
N TYR A 137 0.49 -30.10 6.45
CA TYR A 137 -0.77 -29.82 7.16
C TYR A 137 -1.49 -31.10 7.62
N ASP A 138 -1.09 -32.29 7.14
CA ASP A 138 -1.77 -33.57 7.39
C ASP A 138 -0.76 -34.70 7.75
N ASP A 139 0.03 -34.46 8.79
CA ASP A 139 1.01 -35.42 9.28
C ASP A 139 0.39 -36.47 10.23
N ILE A 140 0.30 -37.70 9.76
CA ILE A 140 -0.27 -38.84 10.49
C ILE A 140 0.76 -39.93 10.83
N GLY A 141 0.31 -40.96 11.57
CA GLY A 141 1.12 -42.11 11.94
C GLY A 141 1.70 -42.84 10.73
N ARG A 142 2.96 -43.28 10.82
CA ARG A 142 3.62 -44.00 9.72
C ARG A 142 2.88 -45.28 9.36
N GLY A 143 2.40 -45.35 8.12
CA GLY A 143 1.67 -46.50 7.58
C GLY A 143 0.15 -46.37 7.69
N ASP A 144 -0.34 -45.28 8.29
CA ASP A 144 -1.75 -44.89 8.26
C ASP A 144 -2.04 -44.05 7.01
N THR A 145 -3.33 -43.82 6.73
CA THR A 145 -3.87 -43.00 5.64
C THR A 145 -5.00 -42.14 6.18
N ASP A 146 -5.13 -40.90 5.70
CA ASP A 146 -6.19 -39.97 6.10
C ASP A 146 -6.86 -39.35 4.85
N PHE A 147 -7.66 -40.17 4.15
CA PHE A 147 -8.29 -39.75 2.90
C PHE A 147 -9.30 -38.60 3.06
N ASP A 148 -9.88 -38.47 4.26
CA ASP A 148 -10.85 -37.43 4.58
C ASP A 148 -10.17 -36.15 5.12
N LEU A 149 -8.85 -36.17 5.31
CA LEU A 149 -8.05 -35.07 5.86
C LEU A 149 -8.52 -34.63 7.25
N ASP A 150 -8.94 -35.58 8.09
CA ASP A 150 -9.43 -35.33 9.45
C ASP A 150 -8.36 -34.67 10.35
N SER A 151 -7.08 -34.89 10.03
CA SER A 151 -5.92 -34.36 10.76
C SER A 151 -5.40 -33.03 10.20
N PHE A 152 -6.02 -32.49 9.14
CA PHE A 152 -5.56 -31.28 8.46
C PHE A 152 -5.57 -30.06 9.37
N SER A 153 -4.46 -29.31 9.42
CA SER A 153 -4.37 -28.06 10.17
C SER A 153 -3.29 -27.11 9.66
N ILE A 154 -3.65 -25.84 9.48
CA ILE A 154 -2.71 -24.75 9.17
C ILE A 154 -2.16 -24.04 10.42
N GLN A 155 -2.30 -24.64 11.62
CA GLN A 155 -1.97 -23.96 12.89
C GLN A 155 -0.53 -23.39 12.92
N ASN A 156 0.44 -24.07 12.30
CA ASN A 156 1.82 -23.57 12.23
C ASN A 156 1.91 -22.24 11.48
N ASP A 157 1.09 -22.04 10.44
CA ASP A 157 1.07 -20.80 9.66
C ASP A 157 0.37 -19.68 10.38
N VAL A 158 -0.72 -20.01 11.08
CA VAL A 158 -1.42 -19.06 11.98
C VAL A 158 -0.45 -18.48 13.00
N GLU A 159 0.46 -19.29 13.52
CA GLU A 159 1.44 -18.86 14.51
C GLU A 159 2.65 -18.13 13.93
N ARG A 160 3.09 -18.48 12.70
CA ARG A 160 4.38 -18.03 12.17
C ARG A 160 4.29 -17.10 10.97
N ARG A 161 3.35 -17.31 10.05
CA ARG A 161 3.38 -16.64 8.73
C ARG A 161 2.23 -15.67 8.54
N ILE A 162 1.02 -16.08 8.90
CA ILE A 162 -0.21 -15.29 8.74
C ILE A 162 -0.08 -13.89 9.36
N PRO A 163 0.48 -13.69 10.56
CA PRO A 163 0.66 -12.34 11.11
C PRO A 163 1.46 -11.40 10.21
N HIS A 164 2.56 -11.89 9.62
CA HIS A 164 3.39 -11.08 8.72
C HIS A 164 2.77 -10.88 7.34
N ILE A 165 1.96 -11.83 6.86
CA ILE A 165 1.21 -11.69 5.60
C ILE A 165 0.13 -10.61 5.75
N LEU A 166 -0.57 -10.60 6.89
CA LEU A 166 -1.56 -9.56 7.20
C LEU A 166 -0.93 -8.17 7.31
N ASP A 167 0.20 -8.05 7.99
CA ASP A 167 0.97 -6.79 8.09
C ASP A 167 1.52 -6.35 6.71
N ALA A 168 1.95 -7.29 5.86
CA ALA A 168 2.34 -6.99 4.49
C ALA A 168 1.18 -6.41 3.65
N GLN A 169 -0.02 -7.00 3.75
CA GLN A 169 -1.23 -6.46 3.11
C GLN A 169 -1.60 -5.07 3.63
N GLU A 170 -1.48 -4.86 4.94
CA GLU A 170 -1.77 -3.56 5.54
C GLU A 170 -0.82 -2.48 5.02
N ARG A 171 0.48 -2.75 4.97
CA ARG A 171 1.49 -1.81 4.43
C ARG A 171 1.33 -1.55 2.94
N ALA A 172 0.90 -2.57 2.19
CA ALA A 172 0.55 -2.41 0.78
C ALA A 172 -0.72 -1.56 0.57
N GLY A 173 -1.54 -1.36 1.60
CA GLY A 173 -2.84 -0.67 1.53
C GLY A 173 -3.88 -1.44 0.71
N LYS A 174 -3.64 -2.72 0.39
CA LYS A 174 -4.50 -3.56 -0.47
C LYS A 174 -4.22 -5.05 -0.24
N LYS A 175 -5.16 -5.90 -0.67
CA LYS A 175 -4.93 -7.35 -0.71
C LYS A 175 -3.79 -7.68 -1.69
N LEU A 176 -2.86 -8.52 -1.24
CA LEU A 176 -1.78 -9.04 -2.07
C LEU A 176 -2.29 -10.26 -2.85
N LYS A 177 -1.76 -10.47 -4.06
CA LYS A 177 -1.96 -11.73 -4.80
C LYS A 177 -1.11 -12.80 -4.12
N LEU A 178 -1.74 -13.65 -3.32
CA LEU A 178 -1.05 -14.77 -2.67
C LEU A 178 -0.91 -15.94 -3.65
N LEU A 179 0.33 -16.32 -3.95
CA LEU A 179 0.65 -17.50 -4.77
C LEU A 179 1.17 -18.61 -3.86
N ALA A 180 0.46 -19.73 -3.76
CA ALA A 180 0.86 -20.82 -2.87
C ALA A 180 1.45 -22.02 -3.62
N SER A 181 2.48 -22.64 -3.07
CA SER A 181 3.20 -23.73 -3.75
C SER A 181 3.59 -24.81 -2.76
N PRO A 182 3.23 -26.09 -2.94
CA PRO A 182 3.75 -27.16 -2.10
C PRO A 182 5.12 -27.61 -2.58
N TRP A 183 6.02 -27.86 -1.63
CA TRP A 183 7.26 -28.58 -1.90
C TRP A 183 7.04 -30.08 -1.90
N SER A 184 6.08 -30.58 -1.13
CA SER A 184 5.77 -32.01 -1.09
C SER A 184 4.33 -32.23 -0.65
N ALA A 185 3.70 -33.29 -1.16
CA ALA A 185 2.54 -33.88 -0.50
C ALA A 185 2.92 -34.45 0.89
N PRO A 186 1.95 -34.62 1.81
CA PRO A 186 2.13 -35.39 3.03
C PRO A 186 2.81 -36.75 2.78
N ALA A 187 3.66 -37.18 3.71
CA ALA A 187 4.50 -38.37 3.53
C ALA A 187 3.71 -39.63 3.15
N TRP A 188 2.50 -39.80 3.69
CA TRP A 188 1.65 -40.97 3.46
C TRP A 188 1.04 -41.01 2.04
N MET A 189 0.97 -39.87 1.34
CA MET A 189 0.48 -39.78 -0.04
C MET A 189 1.55 -40.13 -1.09
N LYS A 190 2.82 -40.26 -0.68
CA LYS A 190 3.95 -40.44 -1.58
C LYS A 190 4.44 -41.88 -1.66
N THR A 191 4.94 -42.29 -2.82
CA THR A 191 5.44 -43.66 -3.08
C THR A 191 6.56 -44.10 -2.15
N ASN A 192 7.35 -43.14 -1.65
CA ASN A 192 8.49 -43.38 -0.77
C ASN A 192 8.16 -43.27 0.72
N GLY A 193 6.94 -42.84 1.07
CA GLY A 193 6.49 -42.69 2.44
C GLY A 193 7.20 -41.59 3.23
N ALA A 194 7.74 -40.56 2.55
CA ALA A 194 8.48 -39.46 3.17
C ALA A 194 8.44 -38.17 2.32
N MET A 195 8.46 -37.01 2.96
CA MET A 195 8.49 -35.72 2.25
C MET A 195 9.81 -35.47 1.50
N ILE A 196 10.92 -36.08 1.94
CA ILE A 196 12.24 -35.99 1.29
C ILE A 196 12.46 -37.22 0.40
N CYS A 197 12.79 -37.01 -0.89
CA CYS A 197 12.85 -38.09 -1.88
C CYS A 197 14.02 -39.06 -1.73
N GLY A 198 15.08 -38.68 -1.00
CA GLY A 198 16.22 -39.55 -0.67
C GLY A 198 15.92 -40.67 0.36
N VAL A 199 14.71 -40.69 0.92
CA VAL A 199 14.29 -41.68 1.92
C VAL A 199 13.51 -42.80 1.24
N ASN A 200 13.95 -44.05 1.40
CA ASN A 200 13.31 -45.29 0.92
C ASN A 200 13.08 -45.44 -0.60
N SER A 201 13.46 -44.47 -1.44
CA SER A 201 13.41 -44.52 -2.91
C SER A 201 14.63 -43.85 -3.54
N LEU A 202 14.84 -44.04 -4.84
CA LEU A 202 15.65 -43.12 -5.63
C LEU A 202 14.85 -41.82 -5.84
N TRP A 203 15.53 -40.68 -6.02
CA TRP A 203 14.86 -39.38 -6.16
C TRP A 203 13.77 -39.37 -7.25
N LYS A 204 14.04 -40.00 -8.40
CA LYS A 204 13.12 -40.10 -9.55
C LYS A 204 11.85 -40.92 -9.29
N ASP A 205 11.85 -41.74 -8.24
CA ASP A 205 10.73 -42.63 -7.90
C ASP A 205 9.89 -42.07 -6.75
N CYS A 206 10.18 -40.83 -6.31
CA CYS A 206 9.47 -40.09 -5.26
C CYS A 206 8.32 -39.27 -5.84
N THR A 207 7.26 -39.96 -6.22
CA THR A 207 6.08 -39.35 -6.86
C THR A 207 4.90 -39.37 -5.90
N LEU A 208 3.86 -38.63 -6.24
CA LEU A 208 2.52 -38.91 -5.70
C LEU A 208 2.13 -40.35 -6.04
N GLN A 209 1.44 -41.05 -5.13
CA GLN A 209 0.94 -42.39 -5.42
C GLN A 209 -0.09 -42.32 -6.56
N ASN A 210 0.02 -43.24 -7.51
CA ASN A 210 -0.95 -43.39 -8.59
C ASN A 210 -2.16 -44.20 -8.10
N ASP A 211 -2.88 -43.64 -7.14
CA ASP A 211 -4.11 -44.16 -6.55
C ASP A 211 -5.15 -43.03 -6.51
N THR A 212 -6.37 -43.32 -6.96
CA THR A 212 -7.42 -42.31 -7.14
C THR A 212 -7.82 -41.65 -5.82
N ASP A 213 -7.90 -42.42 -4.73
CA ASP A 213 -8.29 -41.86 -3.42
C ASP A 213 -7.17 -40.96 -2.89
N VAL A 214 -5.90 -41.34 -3.09
CA VAL A 214 -4.75 -40.50 -2.73
C VAL A 214 -4.69 -39.21 -3.56
N GLN A 215 -4.86 -39.29 -4.88
CA GLN A 215 -4.83 -38.13 -5.77
C GLN A 215 -5.98 -37.16 -5.48
N GLN A 216 -7.19 -37.66 -5.24
CA GLN A 216 -8.31 -36.82 -4.83
C GLN A 216 -8.06 -36.19 -3.46
N SER A 217 -7.52 -36.94 -2.49
CA SER A 217 -7.16 -36.39 -1.17
C SER A 217 -6.13 -35.27 -1.29
N TYR A 218 -5.17 -35.41 -2.21
CA TYR A 218 -4.19 -34.36 -2.44
C TYR A 218 -4.82 -33.11 -3.11
N ALA A 219 -5.77 -33.26 -4.03
CA ALA A 219 -6.53 -32.12 -4.52
C ALA A 219 -7.36 -31.44 -3.42
N ASN A 220 -8.00 -32.22 -2.54
CA ASN A 220 -8.72 -31.70 -1.37
C ASN A 220 -7.77 -30.99 -0.38
N TYR A 221 -6.51 -31.41 -0.28
CA TYR A 221 -5.49 -30.74 0.54
C TYR A 221 -5.24 -29.29 0.08
N PHE A 222 -5.23 -29.03 -1.24
CA PHE A 222 -5.19 -27.66 -1.77
C PHE A 222 -6.46 -26.89 -1.41
N SER A 223 -7.64 -27.49 -1.60
CA SER A 223 -8.93 -26.85 -1.27
C SER A 223 -9.05 -26.49 0.22
N ASN A 224 -8.65 -27.40 1.12
CA ASN A 224 -8.63 -27.15 2.56
C ASN A 224 -7.64 -26.05 2.94
N PHE A 225 -6.47 -25.99 2.31
CA PHE A 225 -5.50 -24.91 2.51
C PHE A 225 -6.08 -23.55 2.11
N ILE A 226 -6.68 -23.44 0.91
CA ILE A 226 -7.30 -22.20 0.43
C ILE A 226 -8.44 -21.78 1.37
N SER A 227 -9.33 -22.72 1.73
CA SER A 227 -10.42 -22.46 2.67
C SER A 227 -9.91 -21.93 4.01
N ALA A 228 -8.87 -22.54 4.56
CA ALA A 228 -8.32 -22.17 5.85
C ALA A 228 -7.63 -20.80 5.84
N TYR A 229 -6.97 -20.42 4.74
CA TYR A 229 -6.40 -19.07 4.57
C TYR A 229 -7.50 -18.00 4.40
N ASN A 230 -8.56 -18.31 3.65
CA ASN A 230 -9.71 -17.41 3.48
C ASN A 230 -10.39 -17.04 4.82
N GLU A 231 -10.35 -17.92 5.84
CA GLU A 231 -10.85 -17.62 7.19
C GLU A 231 -10.12 -16.44 7.87
N TYR A 232 -8.91 -16.10 7.41
CA TYR A 232 -8.11 -14.97 7.88
C TYR A 232 -8.12 -13.78 6.91
N ASP A 233 -9.07 -13.73 5.96
CA ASP A 233 -9.16 -12.71 4.91
C ASP A 233 -7.96 -12.71 3.93
N LEU A 234 -7.25 -13.84 3.86
CA LEU A 234 -6.10 -14.07 2.98
C LEU A 234 -6.51 -14.85 1.74
N ASP A 235 -6.89 -14.13 0.69
CA ASP A 235 -7.35 -14.75 -0.55
C ASP A 235 -6.18 -15.36 -1.33
N ILE A 236 -6.20 -16.68 -1.54
CA ILE A 236 -5.22 -17.36 -2.40
C ILE A 236 -5.56 -17.11 -3.87
N TRP A 237 -4.85 -16.14 -4.47
CA TRP A 237 -5.00 -15.79 -5.89
C TRP A 237 -4.71 -16.99 -6.79
N GLY A 238 -3.66 -17.74 -6.49
CA GLY A 238 -3.31 -18.90 -7.28
C GLY A 238 -2.44 -19.91 -6.53
N VAL A 239 -2.35 -21.11 -7.09
CA VAL A 239 -1.48 -22.17 -6.63
C VAL A 239 -0.59 -22.68 -7.75
N THR A 240 0.64 -23.09 -7.44
CA THR A 240 1.41 -23.94 -8.35
C THR A 240 1.18 -25.41 -8.00
N VAL A 241 1.23 -26.29 -9.00
CA VAL A 241 0.95 -27.73 -8.78
C VAL A 241 1.98 -28.38 -7.88
N GLN A 242 3.25 -28.00 -8.05
CA GLN A 242 4.39 -28.53 -7.32
C GLN A 242 5.57 -27.60 -7.53
N ASN A 243 6.26 -27.21 -6.46
CA ASN A 243 7.54 -26.53 -6.57
C ASN A 243 8.60 -27.47 -7.18
N GLU A 244 9.23 -27.06 -8.27
CA GLU A 244 10.37 -27.74 -8.90
C GLU A 244 10.20 -29.26 -9.12
N PRO A 245 9.19 -29.70 -9.89
CA PRO A 245 8.80 -31.11 -10.05
C PRO A 245 9.88 -32.03 -10.63
N GLN A 246 11.01 -31.51 -11.11
CA GLN A 246 12.14 -32.32 -11.60
C GLN A 246 13.47 -32.15 -10.85
N GLU A 247 13.52 -31.42 -9.74
CA GLU A 247 14.79 -31.12 -9.06
C GLU A 247 15.30 -32.30 -8.19
N ASN A 248 16.60 -32.33 -7.91
CA ASN A 248 17.25 -33.41 -7.15
C ASN A 248 17.01 -33.27 -5.63
N ILE A 249 15.79 -33.59 -5.20
CA ILE A 249 15.30 -33.35 -3.84
C ILE A 249 15.79 -34.42 -2.83
N LEU A 250 17.10 -34.44 -2.57
CA LEU A 250 17.71 -35.39 -1.63
C LEU A 250 17.92 -34.83 -0.22
N THR A 251 17.74 -33.52 -0.04
CA THR A 251 18.13 -32.80 1.18
C THR A 251 16.99 -32.10 1.91
N TYR A 252 15.88 -31.83 1.21
CA TYR A 252 14.71 -31.12 1.72
C TYR A 252 13.42 -31.71 1.09
N GLU A 253 12.27 -31.08 1.30
CA GLU A 253 10.96 -31.52 0.82
C GLU A 253 10.85 -31.42 -0.70
N GLY A 254 10.29 -32.43 -1.36
CA GLY A 254 10.15 -32.44 -2.81
C GLY A 254 9.28 -33.56 -3.31
N MET A 255 8.69 -33.41 -4.49
CA MET A 255 7.93 -34.48 -5.13
C MET A 255 8.05 -34.38 -6.65
N VAL A 256 8.24 -35.53 -7.30
CA VAL A 256 8.45 -35.59 -8.74
C VAL A 256 7.11 -35.65 -9.49
N PHE A 257 6.96 -34.77 -10.47
CA PHE A 257 5.99 -34.87 -11.55
C PHE A 257 6.72 -34.86 -12.91
N THR A 258 6.29 -35.73 -13.82
CA THR A 258 6.52 -35.54 -15.26
C THR A 258 5.41 -34.66 -15.85
N PRO A 259 5.62 -34.04 -17.03
CA PRO A 259 4.58 -33.23 -17.67
C PRO A 259 3.25 -33.99 -17.83
N GLU A 260 3.31 -35.29 -18.17
CA GLU A 260 2.13 -36.13 -18.32
C GLU A 260 1.41 -36.36 -17.00
N THR A 261 2.15 -36.64 -15.92
CA THR A 261 1.53 -36.89 -14.61
C THR A 261 0.98 -35.61 -13.99
N GLU A 262 1.60 -34.45 -14.24
CA GLU A 262 1.08 -33.15 -13.80
C GLU A 262 -0.20 -32.81 -14.54
N ARG A 263 -0.20 -32.93 -15.88
CA ARG A 263 -1.40 -32.77 -16.70
C ARG A 263 -2.55 -33.64 -16.21
N ASP A 264 -2.27 -34.92 -15.98
CA ASP A 264 -3.29 -35.89 -15.57
C ASP A 264 -3.80 -35.61 -14.14
N PHE A 265 -2.94 -35.13 -13.23
CA PHE A 265 -3.37 -34.69 -11.90
C PHE A 265 -4.25 -33.43 -11.99
N VAL A 266 -3.81 -32.42 -12.75
CA VAL A 266 -4.53 -31.15 -12.90
C VAL A 266 -5.92 -31.38 -13.49
N LYS A 267 -6.02 -32.05 -14.64
CA LYS A 267 -7.30 -32.16 -15.35
C LYS A 267 -8.30 -33.12 -14.70
N ASN A 268 -7.83 -34.13 -13.98
CA ASN A 268 -8.71 -35.15 -13.40
C ASN A 268 -9.05 -34.88 -11.93
N PHE A 269 -8.25 -34.09 -11.20
CA PHE A 269 -8.41 -33.91 -9.76
C PHE A 269 -8.33 -32.45 -9.34
N LEU A 270 -7.19 -31.78 -9.53
CA LEU A 270 -6.97 -30.45 -8.94
C LEU A 270 -7.92 -29.38 -9.50
N SER A 271 -7.97 -29.21 -10.83
CA SER A 271 -8.82 -28.19 -11.45
C SER A 271 -10.31 -28.42 -11.16
N PRO A 272 -10.88 -29.63 -11.34
CA PRO A 272 -12.27 -29.89 -10.96
C PRO A 272 -12.59 -29.60 -9.49
N THR A 273 -11.70 -29.96 -8.56
CA THR A 273 -11.89 -29.72 -7.12
C THR A 273 -11.89 -28.21 -6.81
N LEU A 274 -10.93 -27.46 -7.36
CA LEU A 274 -10.88 -26.01 -7.14
C LEU A 274 -12.04 -25.28 -7.83
N LEU A 275 -12.51 -25.72 -8.99
CA LEU A 275 -13.68 -25.09 -9.63
C LEU A 275 -14.97 -25.31 -8.86
N GLU A 276 -15.06 -26.38 -8.05
CA GLU A 276 -16.19 -26.63 -7.16
C GLU A 276 -16.13 -25.75 -5.91
N ASP A 277 -14.97 -25.70 -5.26
CA ASP A 277 -14.84 -25.07 -3.93
C ASP A 277 -14.38 -23.60 -3.99
N HIS A 278 -13.46 -23.27 -4.90
CA HIS A 278 -12.75 -21.98 -5.01
C HIS A 278 -12.61 -21.54 -6.48
N PRO A 279 -13.72 -21.22 -7.18
CA PRO A 279 -13.74 -21.07 -8.64
C PRO A 279 -12.85 -19.95 -9.20
N ASP A 280 -12.47 -18.99 -8.37
CA ASP A 280 -11.63 -17.85 -8.76
C ASP A 280 -10.11 -18.13 -8.60
N THR A 281 -9.72 -19.20 -7.92
CA THR A 281 -8.30 -19.54 -7.68
C THR A 281 -7.63 -20.09 -8.93
N GLN A 282 -6.52 -19.46 -9.31
CA GLN A 282 -5.73 -19.80 -10.49
C GLN A 282 -4.78 -20.99 -10.24
N ILE A 283 -4.44 -21.73 -11.31
CA ILE A 283 -3.45 -22.81 -11.31
C ILE A 283 -2.30 -22.44 -12.25
N LEU A 284 -1.08 -22.45 -11.73
CA LEU A 284 0.15 -22.35 -12.49
C LEU A 284 0.83 -23.72 -12.59
N LEU A 285 1.23 -24.07 -13.81
CA LEU A 285 1.93 -25.30 -14.14
C LEU A 285 3.44 -25.10 -14.03
N LEU A 286 4.19 -26.21 -14.07
CA LEU A 286 5.66 -26.27 -14.05
C LEU A 286 6.32 -25.79 -12.75
N ASP A 287 6.32 -24.48 -12.47
CA ASP A 287 7.00 -23.85 -11.31
C ASP A 287 8.46 -24.31 -11.15
N HIS A 288 9.22 -24.18 -12.24
CA HIS A 288 10.60 -24.65 -12.34
C HIS A 288 11.38 -23.89 -13.42
N ASN A 289 12.63 -24.30 -13.66
CA ASN A 289 13.56 -23.58 -14.51
C ASN A 289 13.08 -23.39 -15.96
N LYS A 290 13.37 -22.20 -16.53
CA LYS A 290 12.98 -21.78 -17.88
C LYS A 290 13.35 -22.80 -18.96
N GLY A 291 14.48 -23.49 -18.85
CA GLY A 291 14.88 -24.53 -19.80
C GLY A 291 13.91 -25.72 -19.91
N LYS A 292 12.90 -25.82 -19.04
CA LYS A 292 11.84 -26.84 -19.06
C LYS A 292 10.52 -26.37 -19.66
N VAL A 293 10.35 -25.06 -19.86
CA VAL A 293 9.05 -24.45 -20.16
C VAL A 293 8.42 -24.98 -21.44
N VAL A 294 9.20 -25.14 -22.51
CA VAL A 294 8.72 -25.65 -23.81
C VAL A 294 8.25 -27.11 -23.71
N ASP A 295 9.02 -27.97 -23.04
CA ASP A 295 8.67 -29.39 -22.89
C ASP A 295 7.37 -29.55 -22.09
N TRP A 296 7.20 -28.77 -21.02
CA TRP A 296 5.99 -28.76 -20.21
C TRP A 296 4.79 -28.20 -20.97
N ALA A 297 4.94 -27.01 -21.57
CA ALA A 297 3.88 -26.34 -22.32
C ALA A 297 3.32 -27.25 -23.40
N ASN A 298 4.21 -27.87 -24.19
CA ASN A 298 3.82 -28.73 -25.30
C ASN A 298 3.01 -29.95 -24.85
N VAL A 299 3.29 -30.53 -23.67
CA VAL A 299 2.56 -31.71 -23.18
C VAL A 299 1.25 -31.33 -22.50
N ILE A 300 1.24 -30.28 -21.67
CA ILE A 300 0.08 -29.94 -20.84
C ILE A 300 -0.87 -29.02 -21.58
N LEU A 301 -0.38 -27.89 -22.12
CA LEU A 301 -1.22 -26.87 -22.75
C LEU A 301 -1.79 -27.32 -24.10
N SER A 302 -1.19 -28.31 -24.77
CA SER A 302 -1.76 -28.92 -25.99
C SER A 302 -2.89 -29.92 -25.71
N ASP A 303 -3.17 -30.28 -24.45
CA ASP A 303 -4.23 -31.22 -24.11
C ASP A 303 -5.61 -30.53 -24.16
N GLU A 304 -6.52 -31.05 -24.97
CA GLU A 304 -7.85 -30.46 -25.17
C GLU A 304 -8.67 -30.38 -23.88
N ASP A 305 -8.48 -31.29 -22.91
CA ASP A 305 -9.21 -31.22 -21.64
C ASP A 305 -8.67 -30.09 -20.75
N ILE A 306 -7.37 -29.79 -20.80
CA ILE A 306 -6.80 -28.62 -20.11
C ILE A 306 -7.43 -27.35 -20.69
N GLN A 307 -7.38 -27.17 -22.01
CA GLN A 307 -7.91 -25.96 -22.66
C GLN A 307 -9.42 -25.78 -22.49
N ASN A 308 -10.20 -26.87 -22.54
CA ASN A 308 -11.67 -26.78 -22.58
C ASN A 308 -12.37 -26.97 -21.23
N LYS A 309 -11.72 -27.62 -20.25
CA LYS A 309 -12.36 -27.99 -18.98
C LYS A 309 -11.68 -27.41 -17.75
N CYS A 310 -10.49 -26.82 -17.89
CA CYS A 310 -9.73 -26.27 -16.77
C CYS A 310 -9.56 -24.75 -16.94
N PRO A 311 -10.65 -23.94 -16.94
CA PRO A 311 -10.57 -22.49 -17.17
C PRO A 311 -9.78 -21.72 -16.10
N ASN A 312 -9.49 -22.35 -14.96
CA ASN A 312 -8.62 -21.79 -13.92
C ASN A 312 -7.13 -22.11 -14.13
N VAL A 313 -6.73 -22.79 -15.21
CA VAL A 313 -5.32 -22.88 -15.60
C VAL A 313 -4.90 -21.55 -16.19
N TYR A 314 -4.14 -20.78 -15.41
CA TYR A 314 -3.69 -19.44 -15.77
C TYR A 314 -2.50 -19.47 -16.72
N GLY A 315 -1.60 -20.43 -16.52
CA GLY A 315 -0.42 -20.62 -17.36
C GLY A 315 0.73 -21.28 -16.60
N MET A 316 1.94 -20.73 -16.71
CA MET A 316 3.16 -21.39 -16.24
C MET A 316 3.97 -20.53 -15.27
N GLY A 317 4.46 -21.14 -14.20
CA GLY A 317 5.47 -20.58 -13.30
C GLY A 317 6.88 -20.94 -13.78
N ILE A 318 7.81 -19.98 -13.74
CA ILE A 318 9.22 -20.18 -14.15
C ILE A 318 10.21 -19.70 -13.10
N HIS A 319 11.34 -20.41 -13.01
CA HIS A 319 12.53 -20.08 -12.21
C HIS A 319 13.73 -19.86 -13.13
N TRP A 320 14.80 -19.20 -12.67
CA TRP A 320 15.93 -18.77 -13.51
C TRP A 320 17.25 -19.55 -13.34
N TYR A 321 17.28 -20.64 -12.56
CA TYR A 321 18.53 -21.22 -12.07
C TYR A 321 19.37 -21.95 -13.14
N ASP A 322 18.82 -22.19 -14.33
CA ASP A 322 19.51 -22.80 -15.46
C ASP A 322 19.86 -21.84 -16.61
N GLY A 323 19.68 -20.53 -16.39
CA GLY A 323 20.07 -19.45 -17.30
C GLY A 323 18.88 -18.77 -17.99
N ASP A 324 19.21 -17.96 -18.99
CA ASP A 324 18.30 -16.99 -19.59
C ASP A 324 17.09 -17.62 -20.30
N HIS A 325 17.33 -18.57 -21.22
CA HIS A 325 16.31 -19.27 -22.03
C HIS A 325 15.18 -18.37 -22.57
N PHE A 326 15.45 -17.10 -22.86
CA PHE A 326 14.45 -16.12 -23.28
C PHE A 326 13.72 -16.54 -24.57
N ASP A 327 14.43 -17.15 -25.53
CA ASP A 327 13.83 -17.68 -26.76
C ASP A 327 12.78 -18.76 -26.47
N ALA A 328 12.94 -19.55 -25.40
CA ALA A 328 11.98 -20.58 -25.00
C ALA A 328 10.69 -19.96 -24.45
N LEU A 329 10.79 -18.82 -23.77
CA LEU A 329 9.64 -18.05 -23.29
C LEU A 329 8.85 -17.46 -24.46
N ALA A 330 9.56 -16.89 -25.45
CA ALA A 330 8.95 -16.42 -26.68
C ALA A 330 8.24 -17.55 -27.44
N GLU A 331 8.88 -18.72 -27.59
CA GLU A 331 8.29 -19.89 -28.25
C GLU A 331 6.98 -20.35 -27.57
N VAL A 332 6.95 -20.39 -26.24
CA VAL A 332 5.74 -20.76 -25.49
C VAL A 332 4.63 -19.74 -25.69
N HIS A 333 4.94 -18.43 -25.62
CA HIS A 333 3.95 -17.40 -25.87
C HIS A 333 3.41 -17.45 -27.31
N GLU A 334 4.26 -17.66 -28.31
CA GLU A 334 3.83 -17.81 -29.71
C GLU A 334 2.93 -19.04 -29.92
N SER A 335 3.20 -20.13 -29.20
CA SER A 335 2.46 -21.38 -29.32
C SER A 335 1.15 -21.39 -28.53
N PHE A 336 1.12 -20.71 -27.39
CA PHE A 336 0.02 -20.72 -26.40
C PHE A 336 -0.27 -19.31 -25.85
N PRO A 337 -0.60 -18.32 -26.71
CA PRO A 337 -0.68 -16.91 -26.34
C PRO A 337 -1.78 -16.57 -25.32
N GLU A 338 -2.76 -17.44 -25.14
CA GLU A 338 -3.82 -17.32 -24.15
C GLU A 338 -3.37 -17.60 -22.72
N PHE A 339 -2.28 -18.34 -22.54
CA PHE A 339 -1.72 -18.68 -21.23
C PHE A 339 -0.59 -17.73 -20.86
N LYS A 340 -0.53 -17.37 -19.57
CA LYS A 340 0.46 -16.43 -19.06
C LYS A 340 1.71 -17.15 -18.57
N VAL A 341 2.83 -16.42 -18.55
CA VAL A 341 4.07 -16.88 -17.91
C VAL A 341 4.40 -15.92 -16.78
N LEU A 342 4.67 -16.45 -15.59
CA LEU A 342 5.00 -15.68 -14.39
C LEU A 342 6.33 -16.18 -13.82
N ALA A 343 7.29 -15.30 -13.54
CA ALA A 343 8.47 -15.68 -12.79
C ALA A 343 8.09 -15.79 -11.30
N THR A 344 8.04 -17.02 -10.81
CA THR A 344 7.47 -17.39 -9.50
C THR A 344 8.52 -17.53 -8.42
N GLU A 345 9.79 -17.69 -8.78
CA GLU A 345 10.91 -17.75 -7.84
C GLU A 345 12.22 -17.32 -8.52
N SER A 346 12.95 -16.44 -7.87
CA SER A 346 14.30 -16.05 -8.27
C SER A 346 15.16 -15.77 -7.06
N THR A 347 16.33 -16.41 -6.99
CA THR A 347 17.38 -16.04 -6.03
C THR A 347 18.79 -16.26 -6.56
N VAL A 348 19.76 -15.61 -5.93
CA VAL A 348 21.19 -15.77 -6.21
C VAL A 348 21.84 -16.59 -5.10
N LYS A 349 22.89 -17.33 -5.47
CA LYS A 349 23.68 -18.10 -4.49
C LYS A 349 24.46 -17.15 -3.59
N ARG A 350 24.40 -17.37 -2.28
CA ARG A 350 25.28 -16.71 -1.32
C ARG A 350 26.70 -17.25 -1.50
N ASP A 351 27.68 -16.36 -1.67
CA ASP A 351 29.09 -16.75 -1.52
C ASP A 351 29.71 -16.07 -0.29
N PRO A 352 30.07 -16.86 0.74
CA PRO A 352 30.54 -16.35 2.03
C PRO A 352 31.90 -15.63 1.97
N ARG A 353 32.55 -15.56 0.80
CA ARG A 353 33.80 -14.83 0.56
C ARG A 353 33.57 -13.46 -0.08
N HIS A 354 32.34 -13.11 -0.46
CA HIS A 354 32.04 -11.94 -1.31
C HIS A 354 32.17 -10.55 -0.66
N ASN A 355 32.40 -10.45 0.65
CA ASN A 355 32.65 -9.17 1.33
C ASN A 355 33.99 -8.49 0.92
N LEU A 356 34.70 -9.00 -0.09
CA LEU A 356 36.02 -8.49 -0.47
C LEU A 356 36.20 -8.04 -1.93
N ASP A 357 35.31 -8.38 -2.90
CA ASP A 357 35.59 -8.14 -4.34
C ASP A 357 34.34 -7.92 -5.26
N GLY A 358 33.29 -7.24 -4.80
CA GLY A 358 32.21 -6.74 -5.69
C GLY A 358 31.17 -7.76 -6.18
N GLY A 359 30.95 -8.85 -5.43
CA GLY A 359 29.96 -9.90 -5.75
C GLY A 359 28.50 -9.44 -5.71
N ALA A 360 28.12 -8.63 -4.71
CA ALA A 360 26.75 -8.15 -4.55
C ALA A 360 26.26 -7.31 -5.76
N TRP A 361 27.18 -6.61 -6.44
CA TRP A 361 26.82 -5.82 -7.62
C TRP A 361 26.46 -6.69 -8.83
N LYS A 362 27.19 -7.81 -9.03
CA LYS A 362 26.88 -8.76 -10.09
C LYS A 362 25.54 -9.45 -9.88
N ASN A 363 25.16 -9.67 -8.61
CA ASN A 363 23.83 -10.18 -8.28
C ASN A 363 22.75 -9.17 -8.72
N GLY A 364 22.93 -7.87 -8.45
CA GLY A 364 22.05 -6.83 -8.99
C GLY A 364 21.90 -6.88 -10.50
N GLU A 365 23.02 -6.91 -11.22
CA GLU A 365 23.01 -7.01 -12.69
C GLU A 365 22.35 -8.28 -13.22
N GLN A 366 22.44 -9.40 -12.49
CA GLN A 366 21.74 -10.63 -12.85
C GLN A 366 20.22 -10.47 -12.71
N TYR A 367 19.73 -9.88 -11.60
CA TYR A 367 18.31 -9.54 -11.42
C TYR A 367 17.83 -8.60 -12.55
N GLY A 368 18.58 -7.53 -12.83
CA GLY A 368 18.24 -6.59 -13.90
C GLY A 368 18.21 -7.24 -15.28
N HIS A 369 19.23 -8.05 -15.62
CA HIS A 369 19.32 -8.76 -16.89
C HIS A 369 18.13 -9.68 -17.13
N ASP A 370 17.82 -10.49 -16.11
CA ASP A 370 16.77 -11.49 -16.21
C ASP A 370 15.39 -10.86 -16.31
N MET A 371 15.08 -9.84 -15.49
CA MET A 371 13.81 -9.12 -15.56
C MET A 371 13.63 -8.42 -16.92
N ILE A 372 14.68 -7.79 -17.47
CA ILE A 372 14.62 -7.20 -18.82
C ILE A 372 14.32 -8.29 -19.85
N GLY A 373 15.04 -9.40 -19.81
CA GLY A 373 14.86 -10.51 -20.73
C GLY A 373 13.46 -11.13 -20.63
N ASP A 374 13.01 -11.41 -19.42
CA ASP A 374 11.69 -11.98 -19.14
C ASP A 374 10.55 -11.09 -19.64
N PHE A 375 10.57 -9.79 -19.31
CA PHE A 375 9.54 -8.87 -19.80
C PHE A 375 9.59 -8.64 -21.31
N ASN A 376 10.78 -8.70 -21.92
CA ASN A 376 10.89 -8.64 -23.38
C ASN A 376 10.41 -9.94 -24.05
N ASN A 377 10.21 -11.02 -23.30
CA ASN A 377 9.76 -12.33 -23.78
C ASN A 377 8.49 -12.79 -23.05
N HIS A 378 7.56 -11.87 -22.87
CA HIS A 378 6.15 -12.11 -22.49
C HIS A 378 5.89 -12.58 -21.06
N VAL A 379 6.89 -12.59 -20.18
CA VAL A 379 6.66 -12.81 -18.75
C VAL A 379 5.87 -11.63 -18.17
N THR A 380 4.97 -11.94 -17.24
CA THR A 380 3.95 -11.01 -16.74
C THR A 380 4.23 -10.48 -15.34
N GLY A 381 5.21 -11.02 -14.62
CA GLY A 381 5.54 -10.55 -13.28
C GLY A 381 6.78 -11.24 -12.75
N PHE A 382 7.24 -10.78 -11.59
CA PHE A 382 8.49 -11.25 -10.98
C PHE A 382 8.34 -11.42 -9.47
N ILE A 383 8.66 -12.61 -8.96
CA ILE A 383 8.62 -12.94 -7.53
C ILE A 383 10.02 -13.36 -7.07
N ASP A 384 10.63 -12.53 -6.21
CA ASP A 384 11.86 -12.87 -5.50
C ASP A 384 11.64 -14.03 -4.51
N TRP A 385 12.73 -14.61 -4.02
CA TRP A 385 12.65 -15.65 -3.00
C TRP A 385 12.43 -15.12 -1.59
N ASN A 386 13.32 -15.43 -0.64
CA ASN A 386 13.13 -15.07 0.75
C ASN A 386 13.15 -13.54 0.96
N LEU A 387 12.11 -12.99 1.60
CA LEU A 387 12.05 -11.56 1.96
C LEU A 387 13.20 -11.14 2.88
N ALA A 388 13.55 -11.97 3.86
CA ALA A 388 14.67 -11.71 4.76
C ALA A 388 15.36 -13.01 5.18
N LEU A 389 16.68 -12.96 5.28
CA LEU A 389 17.52 -14.05 5.81
C LEU A 389 18.55 -13.50 6.78
N ASP A 390 19.15 -14.37 7.59
CA ASP A 390 20.28 -13.99 8.42
C ASP A 390 21.57 -13.78 7.61
N SER A 391 22.62 -13.26 8.25
CA SER A 391 23.95 -13.13 7.65
C SER A 391 24.56 -14.46 7.20
N HIS A 392 23.97 -15.61 7.55
CA HIS A 392 24.31 -16.96 7.12
C HIS A 392 23.42 -17.50 5.98
N GLY A 393 22.48 -16.71 5.44
CA GLY A 393 21.56 -17.12 4.38
C GLY A 393 20.52 -18.14 4.85
N GLY A 394 20.17 -18.12 6.13
CA GLY A 394 19.18 -18.99 6.76
C GLY A 394 18.21 -18.24 7.67
N PRO A 395 17.57 -18.93 8.64
CA PRO A 395 17.78 -20.35 9.01
C PRO A 395 17.36 -21.33 7.89
N LEU A 396 17.85 -22.56 7.95
CA LEU A 396 17.57 -23.64 7.00
C LEU A 396 17.23 -24.92 7.79
N HIS A 397 16.60 -25.89 7.13
CA HIS A 397 16.27 -27.17 7.74
C HIS A 397 17.52 -27.92 8.27
N GLN A 398 17.43 -28.53 9.47
CA GLN A 398 18.60 -29.11 10.18
C GLN A 398 19.32 -30.25 9.43
N ASN A 399 18.65 -30.94 8.51
CA ASN A 399 19.27 -32.01 7.71
C ASN A 399 20.09 -31.52 6.51
N VAL A 400 20.16 -30.21 6.29
CA VAL A 400 20.88 -29.58 5.19
C VAL A 400 22.36 -29.34 5.53
N VAL A 401 22.95 -30.13 6.45
CA VAL A 401 24.36 -30.09 6.92
C VAL A 401 25.40 -30.22 5.77
N VAL A 402 24.98 -30.44 4.53
CA VAL A 402 25.84 -30.41 3.34
C VAL A 402 26.00 -28.98 2.75
N LEU A 403 25.28 -27.98 3.25
CA LEU A 403 25.35 -26.59 2.79
C LEU A 403 26.34 -25.69 3.56
N ASP A 404 27.46 -26.24 4.02
CA ASP A 404 28.63 -25.42 4.40
C ASP A 404 29.17 -24.55 3.23
N HIS A 405 28.52 -24.57 2.03
CA HIS A 405 28.97 -23.84 0.84
C HIS A 405 27.87 -23.17 -0.04
N PHE A 406 26.56 -23.28 0.20
CA PHE A 406 25.53 -22.71 -0.72
C PHE A 406 24.16 -22.36 -0.08
N GLY A 407 24.07 -21.36 0.81
CA GLY A 407 22.77 -20.73 1.12
C GLY A 407 22.28 -19.86 -0.06
N ALA A 408 21.00 -19.46 -0.08
CA ALA A 408 20.57 -18.36 -0.94
C ALA A 408 20.93 -17.01 -0.31
N ASP A 409 20.97 -15.98 -1.15
CA ASP A 409 21.01 -14.60 -0.71
C ASP A 409 19.57 -14.03 -0.63
N SER A 410 19.41 -12.92 0.07
CA SER A 410 18.11 -12.21 0.14
C SER A 410 18.34 -10.71 0.00
N MET A 411 17.38 -9.99 -0.57
CA MET A 411 17.46 -8.53 -0.71
C MET A 411 17.65 -7.83 0.64
N THR A 412 17.21 -8.46 1.73
CA THR A 412 17.44 -8.02 3.10
C THR A 412 18.17 -9.10 3.90
N ILE A 413 19.36 -8.75 4.40
CA ILE A 413 20.15 -9.62 5.29
C ILE A 413 20.22 -9.01 6.68
N CYS A 414 19.92 -9.79 7.71
CA CYS A 414 19.89 -9.35 9.10
C CYS A 414 20.88 -10.13 9.97
N ASP A 415 21.58 -9.46 10.88
CA ASP A 415 22.47 -10.12 11.85
C ASP A 415 22.01 -9.81 13.27
N PHE A 416 21.96 -10.83 14.11
CA PHE A 416 21.53 -10.76 15.51
C PHE A 416 22.71 -11.20 16.39
N GLU A 417 23.33 -10.28 17.14
CA GLU A 417 24.47 -10.62 18.00
C GLU A 417 24.07 -11.65 19.09
N GLU A 418 24.84 -12.75 19.22
CA GLU A 418 24.63 -13.77 20.26
C GLU A 418 24.55 -13.12 21.67
N GLY A 419 23.38 -13.20 22.29
CA GLY A 419 23.13 -12.72 23.66
C GLY A 419 22.51 -11.32 23.76
N HIS A 420 22.13 -10.70 22.64
CA HIS A 420 21.38 -9.45 22.60
C HIS A 420 20.08 -9.65 21.79
N GLU A 421 18.99 -10.02 22.47
CA GLU A 421 17.67 -10.32 21.87
C GLU A 421 16.99 -9.14 21.14
N THR A 422 17.63 -7.98 20.95
CA THR A 422 16.95 -6.77 20.41
C THR A 422 17.86 -5.79 19.67
N SER A 423 19.08 -6.16 19.24
CA SER A 423 19.95 -5.26 18.46
C SER A 423 20.38 -5.89 17.14
N GLY A 424 19.39 -6.26 16.31
CA GLY A 424 19.65 -6.73 14.96
C GLY A 424 19.89 -5.58 13.99
N GLN A 425 20.97 -5.64 13.20
CA GLN A 425 21.18 -4.73 12.07
C GLN A 425 20.77 -5.46 10.79
N CYS A 426 19.94 -4.83 9.96
CA CYS A 426 19.57 -5.36 8.64
C CYS A 426 20.22 -4.52 7.53
N ILE A 427 20.51 -5.13 6.38
CA ILE A 427 21.15 -4.47 5.24
C ILE A 427 20.33 -4.74 3.99
N LYS A 428 19.94 -3.66 3.31
CA LYS A 428 19.38 -3.73 1.94
C LYS A 428 20.50 -3.90 0.95
N GLN A 429 20.49 -5.01 0.21
CA GLN A 429 21.52 -5.35 -0.77
C GLN A 429 21.33 -4.63 -2.10
N VAL A 430 22.36 -4.62 -2.95
CA VAL A 430 22.32 -3.93 -4.26
C VAL A 430 21.13 -4.37 -5.12
N PHE A 431 20.80 -5.67 -5.12
CA PHE A 431 19.73 -6.19 -5.96
C PHE A 431 18.32 -5.74 -5.52
N TYR A 432 18.13 -5.27 -4.27
CA TYR A 432 16.92 -4.54 -3.87
C TYR A 432 16.68 -3.33 -4.79
N TYR A 433 17.72 -2.55 -5.07
CA TYR A 433 17.60 -1.35 -5.91
C TYR A 433 17.41 -1.69 -7.39
N TYR A 434 17.93 -2.84 -7.85
CA TYR A 434 17.65 -3.31 -9.21
C TYR A 434 16.19 -3.69 -9.38
N VAL A 435 15.59 -4.37 -8.40
CA VAL A 435 14.14 -4.66 -8.42
C VAL A 435 13.33 -3.36 -8.31
N ALA A 436 13.76 -2.39 -7.51
CA ALA A 436 13.13 -1.08 -7.39
C ALA A 436 12.99 -0.33 -8.72
N HIS A 437 13.97 -0.47 -9.64
CA HIS A 437 13.90 0.13 -10.97
C HIS A 437 12.73 -0.38 -11.82
N PHE A 438 12.14 -1.52 -11.47
CA PHE A 438 10.91 -2.05 -12.06
C PHE A 438 9.72 -1.80 -11.15
N SER A 439 9.71 -2.39 -9.95
CA SER A 439 8.49 -2.52 -9.14
C SER A 439 7.90 -1.17 -8.71
N LYS A 440 8.76 -0.15 -8.52
CA LYS A 440 8.33 1.20 -8.15
C LYS A 440 7.67 1.96 -9.29
N PHE A 441 8.02 1.65 -10.54
CA PHE A 441 7.59 2.42 -11.71
C PHE A 441 6.61 1.65 -12.60
N VAL A 442 6.67 0.33 -12.60
CA VAL A 442 5.82 -0.56 -13.40
C VAL A 442 4.75 -1.15 -12.48
N LYS A 443 3.65 -0.42 -12.31
CA LYS A 443 2.53 -0.85 -11.45
C LYS A 443 1.72 -1.99 -12.11
N PRO A 444 0.99 -2.83 -11.35
CA PRO A 444 0.04 -3.77 -11.94
C PRO A 444 -0.90 -3.08 -12.95
N GLY A 445 -1.14 -3.71 -14.09
CA GLY A 445 -1.90 -3.12 -15.19
C GLY A 445 -1.05 -2.32 -16.19
N SER A 446 0.25 -2.12 -15.91
CA SER A 446 1.16 -1.57 -16.92
C SER A 446 1.27 -2.53 -18.10
N VAL A 447 1.40 -2.02 -19.31
CA VAL A 447 1.56 -2.84 -20.51
C VAL A 447 2.96 -2.65 -21.07
N ARG A 448 3.65 -3.74 -21.42
CA ARG A 448 4.93 -3.66 -22.14
C ARG A 448 4.65 -3.08 -23.53
N ILE A 449 5.43 -2.08 -23.93
CA ILE A 449 5.30 -1.41 -25.23
C ILE A 449 6.55 -1.63 -26.08
N ASP A 450 6.40 -1.42 -27.39
CA ASP A 450 7.51 -1.64 -28.31
C ASP A 450 8.62 -0.60 -28.14
N TRP A 451 9.83 -1.06 -28.43
CA TRP A 451 11.03 -0.24 -28.37
C TRP A 451 12.06 -0.78 -29.34
N SER A 452 12.94 0.09 -29.84
CA SER A 452 14.07 -0.31 -30.67
C SER A 452 15.31 0.49 -30.32
N LEU A 453 16.45 -0.20 -30.25
CA LEU A 453 17.76 0.40 -30.00
C LEU A 453 18.59 0.30 -31.27
N GLY A 454 19.21 1.41 -31.71
CA GLY A 454 20.03 1.44 -32.91
C GLY A 454 21.22 0.48 -32.86
N ASP A 455 21.58 -0.10 -34.01
CA ASP A 455 22.68 -1.07 -34.16
C ASP A 455 24.06 -0.53 -33.72
N ASP A 456 24.19 0.79 -33.61
CA ASP A 456 25.39 1.50 -33.16
C ASP A 456 25.46 1.69 -31.64
N ALA A 457 24.43 1.26 -30.90
CA ALA A 457 24.43 1.26 -29.45
C ALA A 457 25.44 0.26 -28.87
N PRO A 458 26.00 0.51 -27.68
CA PRO A 458 26.88 -0.45 -27.03
C PRO A 458 26.17 -1.77 -26.76
N ALA A 459 26.82 -2.90 -27.07
CA ALA A 459 26.24 -4.24 -26.91
C ALA A 459 25.88 -4.62 -25.47
N ASP A 460 26.48 -3.95 -24.49
CA ASP A 460 26.23 -4.18 -23.06
C ASP A 460 25.07 -3.32 -22.50
N VAL A 461 24.34 -2.61 -23.37
CA VAL A 461 23.14 -1.84 -23.00
C VAL A 461 21.90 -2.67 -23.30
N GLU A 462 21.09 -2.89 -22.27
CA GLU A 462 19.85 -3.66 -22.32
C GLU A 462 18.69 -2.76 -21.90
N THR A 463 17.50 -2.96 -22.49
CA THR A 463 16.37 -2.05 -22.26
C THR A 463 15.02 -2.76 -22.33
N THR A 464 14.03 -2.16 -21.67
CA THR A 464 12.61 -2.48 -21.85
C THR A 464 11.76 -1.23 -21.59
N ALA A 465 10.50 -1.23 -22.03
CA ALA A 465 9.62 -0.06 -21.94
C ALA A 465 8.17 -0.45 -21.65
N PHE A 466 7.48 0.40 -20.88
CA PHE A 466 6.11 0.18 -20.42
C PHE A 466 5.28 1.46 -20.52
N LEU A 467 3.97 1.29 -20.72
CA LEU A 467 2.96 2.31 -20.48
C LEU A 467 2.20 1.92 -19.20
N THR A 468 2.14 2.81 -18.22
CA THR A 468 1.49 2.56 -16.93
C THR A 468 0.00 2.89 -16.98
N PRO A 469 -0.81 2.41 -16.00
CA PRO A 469 -2.22 2.81 -15.87
C PRO A 469 -2.43 4.31 -15.60
N ASP A 470 -1.40 4.98 -15.08
CA ASP A 470 -1.39 6.42 -14.81
C ASP A 470 -1.00 7.26 -16.05
N ASP A 471 -0.99 6.63 -17.23
CA ASP A 471 -0.61 7.25 -18.51
C ASP A 471 0.85 7.76 -18.55
N ASP A 472 1.75 7.16 -17.76
CA ASP A 472 3.19 7.43 -17.83
C ASP A 472 3.93 6.42 -18.70
N ILE A 473 4.98 6.89 -19.38
CA ILE A 473 5.94 6.04 -20.07
C ILE A 473 7.13 5.78 -19.15
N VAL A 474 7.43 4.51 -18.95
CA VAL A 474 8.56 4.03 -18.15
C VAL A 474 9.54 3.30 -19.06
N VAL A 475 10.79 3.72 -19.09
CA VAL A 475 11.85 3.08 -19.87
C VAL A 475 12.99 2.70 -18.95
N ILE A 476 13.32 1.41 -18.91
CA ILE A 476 14.37 0.86 -18.06
C ILE A 476 15.58 0.54 -18.93
N ILE A 477 16.75 1.03 -18.54
CA ILE A 477 18.01 0.91 -19.29
C ILE A 477 19.13 0.47 -18.35
N MET A 478 19.68 -0.72 -18.60
CA MET A 478 20.82 -1.24 -17.88
C MET A 478 22.09 -1.12 -18.73
N ASN A 479 23.18 -0.61 -18.15
CA ASN A 479 24.51 -0.64 -18.74
C ASN A 479 25.39 -1.62 -17.96
N LYS A 480 25.62 -2.81 -18.52
CA LYS A 480 26.53 -3.83 -17.97
C LYS A 480 28.01 -3.59 -18.32
N GLY A 481 28.26 -2.64 -19.21
CA GLY A 481 29.58 -2.27 -19.69
C GLY A 481 30.43 -1.63 -18.60
N ASN A 482 31.74 -1.66 -18.80
CA ASN A 482 32.71 -1.02 -17.90
C ASN A 482 32.99 0.45 -18.27
N GLU A 483 32.28 0.98 -19.26
CA GLU A 483 32.41 2.35 -19.74
C GLU A 483 31.04 3.03 -19.72
N ASP A 484 31.03 4.34 -19.52
CA ASP A 484 29.82 5.15 -19.63
C ASP A 484 29.27 5.09 -21.06
N ALA A 485 27.95 5.06 -21.18
CA ALA A 485 27.24 5.11 -22.45
C ALA A 485 26.36 6.36 -22.54
N SER A 486 25.98 6.74 -23.75
CA SER A 486 24.98 7.79 -23.97
C SER A 486 24.04 7.34 -25.07
N VAL A 487 22.76 7.63 -24.89
CA VAL A 487 21.70 7.29 -25.85
C VAL A 487 20.77 8.48 -26.03
N THR A 488 20.23 8.63 -27.23
CA THR A 488 19.16 9.59 -27.50
C THR A 488 17.84 8.84 -27.43
N VAL A 489 17.03 9.10 -26.40
CA VAL A 489 15.69 8.51 -26.25
C VAL A 489 14.71 9.31 -27.09
N VAL A 490 13.90 8.64 -27.91
CA VAL A 490 12.90 9.26 -28.79
C VAL A 490 11.55 8.59 -28.52
N ASP A 491 10.54 9.38 -28.15
CA ASP A 491 9.16 8.91 -28.13
C ASP A 491 8.56 9.07 -29.54
N ALA A 492 8.26 7.95 -30.20
CA ALA A 492 7.82 7.94 -31.59
C ALA A 492 6.49 8.68 -31.79
N ALA A 493 5.62 8.71 -30.78
CA ALA A 493 4.30 9.31 -30.86
C ALA A 493 4.35 10.85 -30.82
N SER A 494 5.09 11.45 -29.87
CA SER A 494 5.22 12.91 -29.75
C SER A 494 6.34 13.48 -30.63
N GLY A 495 7.34 12.68 -30.98
CA GLY A 495 8.59 13.13 -31.59
C GLY A 495 9.51 13.90 -30.64
N GLN A 496 9.22 13.91 -29.33
CA GLN A 496 10.13 14.43 -28.32
C GLN A 496 11.36 13.52 -28.19
N GLN A 497 12.50 14.12 -27.88
CA GLN A 497 13.75 13.37 -27.71
C GLN A 497 14.60 13.94 -26.59
N ALA A 498 15.36 13.10 -25.88
CA ALA A 498 16.26 13.50 -24.82
C ALA A 498 17.58 12.74 -24.92
N ASP A 499 18.70 13.46 -24.79
CA ASP A 499 20.02 12.85 -24.67
C ASP A 499 20.28 12.50 -23.21
N ILE A 500 20.57 11.24 -22.93
CA ILE A 500 20.93 10.77 -21.59
C ILE A 500 22.32 10.15 -21.59
N SER A 501 23.01 10.30 -20.46
CA SER A 501 24.27 9.61 -20.18
C SER A 501 24.04 8.65 -19.03
N ILE A 502 24.39 7.38 -19.25
CA ILE A 502 24.23 6.29 -18.29
C ILE A 502 25.62 5.78 -17.90
N SER A 503 25.90 5.75 -16.59
CA SER A 503 27.22 5.36 -16.09
C SER A 503 27.54 3.90 -16.39
N ALA A 504 28.82 3.55 -16.40
CA ALA A 504 29.27 2.15 -16.38
C ALA A 504 28.60 1.39 -15.23
N ARG A 505 28.29 0.10 -15.47
CA ARG A 505 27.75 -0.82 -14.43
C ARG A 505 26.58 -0.20 -13.67
N SER A 506 25.53 0.21 -14.39
CA SER A 506 24.40 0.95 -13.82
C SER A 506 23.03 0.44 -14.30
N MET A 507 22.01 0.72 -13.49
CA MET A 507 20.60 0.55 -13.81
C MET A 507 19.92 1.92 -13.80
N ASN A 508 19.07 2.19 -14.79
CA ASN A 508 18.46 3.50 -14.99
C ASN A 508 16.98 3.34 -15.34
N THR A 509 16.14 4.22 -14.81
CA THR A 509 14.71 4.30 -15.16
C THR A 509 14.37 5.72 -15.57
N LEU A 510 13.73 5.87 -16.72
CA LEU A 510 13.20 7.11 -17.24
C LEU A 510 11.68 7.11 -17.05
N VAL A 511 11.12 8.21 -16.59
CA VAL A 511 9.66 8.38 -16.43
C VAL A 511 9.23 9.73 -17.01
N TYR A 512 8.19 9.71 -17.83
CA TYR A 512 7.59 10.93 -18.42
C TYR A 512 6.14 10.69 -18.84
N PRO A 513 5.29 11.74 -18.91
CA PRO A 513 3.87 11.55 -19.15
C PRO A 513 3.62 11.30 -20.64
N SER A 514 2.67 10.41 -20.94
CA SER A 514 2.28 10.11 -22.31
C SER A 514 1.66 11.34 -23.02
N SER A 515 1.08 12.27 -22.26
CA SER A 515 0.39 13.47 -22.75
C SER A 515 1.32 14.63 -23.11
N ALA A 516 2.65 14.48 -23.01
CA ALA A 516 3.62 15.52 -23.32
C ALA A 516 3.51 16.00 -24.79
N THR A 517 2.61 16.95 -25.00
CA THR A 517 2.31 17.58 -26.29
C THR A 517 2.81 19.01 -26.21
N THR A 518 3.50 19.48 -27.26
CA THR A 518 4.04 20.84 -27.35
C THR A 518 2.99 21.91 -27.04
N ALA A 519 3.12 22.61 -25.91
CA ALA A 519 2.22 23.71 -25.56
C ALA A 519 2.95 25.07 -25.56
N ALA A 520 2.41 25.95 -26.40
CA ALA A 520 2.77 27.35 -26.52
C ALA A 520 2.40 28.15 -25.26
N ALA A 521 3.20 29.19 -25.00
CA ALA A 521 3.06 30.09 -23.86
C ALA A 521 1.67 30.73 -23.73
N THR A 522 1.07 30.63 -22.54
CA THR A 522 -0.06 31.47 -22.13
C THR A 522 0.31 32.25 -20.87
N THR A 523 -0.03 33.53 -20.87
CA THR A 523 0.33 34.55 -19.88
C THR A 523 -0.70 34.57 -18.75
N THR A 524 -0.26 34.42 -17.50
CA THR A 524 -1.10 34.62 -16.31
C THR A 524 -1.16 36.09 -15.92
N THR A 525 -2.38 36.56 -15.61
CA THR A 525 -2.65 37.86 -14.98
C THR A 525 -3.07 37.62 -13.53
N THR A 526 -2.59 38.47 -12.63
CA THR A 526 -2.80 38.41 -11.17
C THR A 526 -4.21 38.91 -10.79
N ALA A 527 -4.95 38.11 -10.01
CA ALA A 527 -6.21 38.49 -9.36
C ALA A 527 -5.96 38.99 -7.93
N ALA A 528 -6.88 39.83 -7.41
CA ALA A 528 -6.82 40.41 -6.07
C ALA A 528 -7.21 39.39 -5.00
N ALA A 529 -6.58 39.46 -3.81
CA ALA A 529 -6.79 38.52 -2.70
C ALA A 529 -8.24 38.54 -2.18
N LYS A 530 -8.83 37.35 -2.04
CA LYS A 530 -10.16 37.08 -1.46
C LYS A 530 -9.98 36.79 0.05
N LYS A 531 -10.88 37.29 0.91
CA LYS A 531 -10.86 37.02 2.36
C LYS A 531 -11.05 35.51 2.60
N LYS A 532 -10.25 34.91 3.50
CA LYS A 532 -10.37 33.49 3.89
C LYS A 532 -11.68 33.19 4.63
N GLU A 533 -12.15 31.96 4.50
CA GLU A 533 -13.36 31.41 5.09
C GLU A 533 -13.12 31.04 6.57
N GLY A 534 -13.76 31.76 7.49
CA GLY A 534 -13.83 31.38 8.89
C GLY A 534 -15.11 30.59 9.15
N PHE A 535 -15.04 29.28 9.02
CA PHE A 535 -16.20 28.39 9.13
C PHE A 535 -16.31 27.84 10.56
N VAL A 536 -17.52 27.66 11.08
CA VAL A 536 -17.75 27.16 12.46
C VAL A 536 -18.86 26.13 12.47
N PHE A 537 -18.67 25.02 13.21
CA PHE A 537 -19.76 24.09 13.51
C PHE A 537 -20.44 24.42 14.85
N TYR A 538 -21.78 24.45 14.84
CA TYR A 538 -22.63 24.75 15.99
C TYR A 538 -23.64 23.63 16.26
N SER A 539 -23.47 22.97 17.41
CA SER A 539 -24.44 22.05 18.00
C SER A 539 -24.75 22.48 19.45
N LYS A 540 -26.01 22.42 19.87
CA LYS A 540 -26.41 22.80 21.23
C LYS A 540 -25.92 21.76 22.24
N PRO A 541 -25.33 22.17 23.38
CA PRO A 541 -24.94 21.26 24.44
C PRO A 541 -26.14 20.45 24.97
N LYS A 542 -25.91 19.16 25.29
CA LYS A 542 -26.93 18.27 25.87
C LYS A 542 -27.16 18.56 27.37
N THR A 543 -27.79 19.70 27.70
CA THR A 543 -28.43 20.08 28.99
C THR A 543 -27.60 20.08 30.31
N ASP A 544 -27.78 21.15 31.10
CA ASP A 544 -27.43 21.39 32.53
C ASP A 544 -25.98 21.73 32.95
N GLU A 545 -25.10 22.18 32.05
CA GLU A 545 -23.68 22.41 32.39
C GLU A 545 -23.17 23.83 32.10
N GLY A 546 -23.64 24.81 32.90
CA GLY A 546 -22.88 26.02 33.26
C GLY A 546 -22.60 27.11 32.21
N GLN A 547 -22.89 26.89 30.93
CA GLN A 547 -22.71 27.93 29.89
C GLN A 547 -23.84 28.98 29.95
N PRO A 548 -23.55 30.26 29.69
CA PRO A 548 -24.58 31.28 29.43
C PRO A 548 -25.49 30.86 28.27
N GLU A 549 -26.78 31.22 28.29
CA GLU A 549 -27.71 30.90 27.17
C GLU A 549 -27.27 31.54 25.83
N ASP A 550 -26.46 32.60 25.87
CA ASP A 550 -25.99 33.42 24.74
C ASP A 550 -24.48 33.31 24.49
N TYR A 551 -23.83 32.19 24.85
CA TYR A 551 -22.36 32.05 24.75
C TYR A 551 -21.79 32.31 23.34
N TYR A 552 -22.56 32.09 22.28
CA TYR A 552 -22.15 32.41 20.90
C TYR A 552 -21.91 33.91 20.67
N THR A 553 -22.43 34.81 21.52
CA THR A 553 -22.11 36.24 21.44
C THR A 553 -20.66 36.54 21.81
N GLN A 554 -19.97 35.57 22.42
CA GLN A 554 -18.58 35.68 22.84
C GLN A 554 -17.58 35.16 21.80
N TRP A 555 -18.05 34.60 20.67
CA TRP A 555 -17.17 34.19 19.58
C TRP A 555 -16.55 35.40 18.88
N ASP A 556 -15.41 35.21 18.21
CA ASP A 556 -14.78 36.27 17.41
C ASP A 556 -15.43 36.37 16.02
N TRP A 557 -16.55 37.08 15.96
CA TRP A 557 -17.31 37.31 14.73
C TRP A 557 -16.58 38.17 13.69
N SER A 558 -15.40 38.71 13.97
CA SER A 558 -14.65 39.47 12.96
C SER A 558 -14.08 38.57 11.84
N VAL A 559 -13.86 37.29 12.16
CA VAL A 559 -13.33 36.28 11.23
C VAL A 559 -14.35 35.25 10.77
N ILE A 560 -15.43 35.04 11.52
CA ILE A 560 -16.46 34.05 11.17
C ILE A 560 -17.23 34.54 9.93
N THR A 561 -17.21 33.73 8.88
CA THR A 561 -17.90 33.97 7.61
C THR A 561 -19.07 33.02 7.41
N THR A 562 -18.97 31.79 7.89
CA THR A 562 -20.03 30.78 7.78
C THR A 562 -20.19 29.98 9.08
N VAL A 563 -21.43 29.66 9.44
CA VAL A 563 -21.76 28.74 10.54
C VAL A 563 -22.65 27.60 10.04
N ALA A 564 -22.18 26.35 10.19
CA ALA A 564 -22.99 25.16 9.98
C ALA A 564 -23.68 24.75 11.28
N THR A 565 -25.01 24.57 11.24
CA THR A 565 -25.80 24.23 12.43
C THR A 565 -26.80 23.10 12.21
N TRP A 566 -26.94 22.24 13.22
CA TRP A 566 -28.01 21.23 13.32
C TRP A 566 -29.24 21.73 14.09
N HIS A 567 -29.29 23.03 14.40
CA HIS A 567 -30.41 23.70 15.07
C HIS A 567 -30.87 24.92 14.27
N PRO A 568 -31.28 24.72 13.00
CA PRO A 568 -31.69 25.84 12.15
C PRO A 568 -32.94 26.56 12.67
N ASP A 569 -33.73 25.91 13.52
CA ASP A 569 -34.91 26.45 14.17
C ASP A 569 -34.60 27.47 15.30
N ASP A 570 -33.33 27.64 15.66
CA ASP A 570 -32.90 28.64 16.64
C ASP A 570 -32.81 30.04 16.03
N SER A 571 -33.98 30.68 15.87
CA SER A 571 -34.07 32.01 15.24
C SER A 571 -33.22 33.08 15.94
N ASP A 572 -33.06 33.01 17.27
CA ASP A 572 -32.26 33.98 18.02
C ASP A 572 -30.77 33.86 17.67
N PHE A 573 -30.28 32.64 17.44
CA PHE A 573 -28.94 32.39 16.95
C PHE A 573 -28.77 32.82 15.49
N VAL A 574 -29.68 32.42 14.59
CA VAL A 574 -29.63 32.76 13.16
C VAL A 574 -29.63 34.28 12.96
N ASP A 575 -30.57 34.99 13.59
CA ASP A 575 -30.65 36.46 13.54
C ASP A 575 -29.37 37.11 14.05
N TYR A 576 -28.77 36.56 15.11
CA TYR A 576 -27.53 37.09 15.66
C TYR A 576 -26.35 36.86 14.69
N ALA A 577 -26.18 35.66 14.13
CA ALA A 577 -25.12 35.36 13.17
C ALA A 577 -25.22 36.27 11.93
N HIS A 578 -26.43 36.45 11.40
CA HIS A 578 -26.71 37.40 10.32
C HIS A 578 -26.40 38.84 10.69
N SER A 579 -26.70 39.25 11.93
CA SER A 579 -26.34 40.60 12.42
C SER A 579 -24.83 40.86 12.44
N GLN A 580 -24.03 39.79 12.50
CA GLN A 580 -22.58 39.83 12.40
C GLN A 580 -22.06 39.69 10.96
N GLY A 581 -22.95 39.37 10.00
CA GLY A 581 -22.63 39.22 8.58
C GLY A 581 -22.14 37.83 8.17
N ALA A 582 -22.39 36.80 9.00
CA ALA A 582 -22.07 35.42 8.67
C ALA A 582 -23.22 34.75 7.90
N ILE A 583 -22.87 33.82 7.01
CA ILE A 583 -23.76 32.88 6.34
C ILE A 583 -24.11 31.76 7.34
N VAL A 584 -25.36 31.33 7.39
CA VAL A 584 -25.78 30.18 8.19
C VAL A 584 -26.22 29.05 7.28
N VAL A 585 -25.60 27.88 7.39
CA VAL A 585 -25.95 26.69 6.59
C VAL A 585 -26.47 25.56 7.49
N HIS A 586 -27.40 24.77 6.97
CA HIS A 586 -27.96 23.63 7.70
C HIS A 586 -27.04 22.42 7.59
N GLY A 587 -26.63 21.83 8.72
CA GLY A 587 -25.94 20.54 8.75
C GLY A 587 -26.92 19.41 8.44
N VAL A 588 -26.72 18.71 7.33
CA VAL A 588 -27.69 17.73 6.79
C VAL A 588 -27.01 16.46 6.31
N GLY A 589 -27.65 15.31 6.58
CA GLY A 589 -27.28 14.01 6.00
C GLY A 589 -28.27 13.58 4.91
N THR A 590 -28.01 12.43 4.28
CA THR A 590 -28.91 11.87 3.26
C THR A 590 -28.87 10.34 3.26
N ASP A 591 -29.92 9.70 2.70
CA ASP A 591 -29.96 8.27 2.48
C ASP A 591 -29.10 7.88 1.26
N VAL A 592 -27.86 7.45 1.54
CA VAL A 592 -26.86 7.10 0.52
C VAL A 592 -27.37 6.08 -0.51
N PRO A 593 -28.04 4.97 -0.14
CA PRO A 593 -28.55 4.00 -1.10
C PRO A 593 -29.55 4.55 -2.12
N SER A 594 -30.21 5.68 -1.80
CA SER A 594 -31.18 6.33 -2.68
C SER A 594 -30.57 7.36 -3.64
N LEU A 595 -29.26 7.64 -3.55
CA LEU A 595 -28.60 8.68 -4.35
C LEU A 595 -28.59 8.40 -5.85
N GLY A 596 -28.72 7.15 -6.27
CA GLY A 596 -28.88 6.78 -7.69
C GLY A 596 -30.16 7.31 -8.33
N ASP A 597 -31.20 7.60 -7.52
CA ASP A 597 -32.51 8.07 -8.00
C ASP A 597 -32.56 9.60 -8.11
N PRO A 598 -32.67 10.18 -9.32
CA PRO A 598 -32.78 11.62 -9.50
C PRO A 598 -34.03 12.25 -8.89
N ASP A 599 -35.15 11.50 -8.79
CA ASP A 599 -36.37 12.02 -8.18
C ASP A 599 -36.20 12.14 -6.65
N TYR A 600 -35.47 11.21 -6.03
CA TYR A 600 -35.09 11.30 -4.62
C TYR A 600 -34.20 12.52 -4.38
N ARG A 601 -33.12 12.70 -5.16
CA ARG A 601 -32.21 13.84 -5.00
C ARG A 601 -32.95 15.17 -5.15
N LYS A 602 -33.82 15.27 -6.15
CA LYS A 602 -34.63 16.47 -6.35
C LYS A 602 -35.56 16.75 -5.18
N GLN A 603 -36.26 15.73 -4.66
CA GLN A 603 -37.14 15.90 -3.50
C GLN A 603 -36.33 16.31 -2.25
N TRP A 604 -35.19 15.68 -2.02
CA TRP A 604 -34.27 16.03 -0.93
C TRP A 604 -33.83 17.49 -1.05
N ILE A 605 -33.46 17.96 -2.25
CA ILE A 605 -33.08 19.36 -2.50
C ILE A 605 -34.24 20.31 -2.22
N ASP A 606 -35.44 20.01 -2.76
CA ASP A 606 -36.63 20.84 -2.58
C ASP A 606 -36.99 20.97 -1.07
N ASP A 607 -36.88 19.89 -0.30
CA ASP A 607 -37.18 19.87 1.13
C ASP A 607 -36.21 20.76 1.93
N HIS A 608 -34.90 20.69 1.66
CA HIS A 608 -33.91 21.48 2.38
C HIS A 608 -33.89 22.96 1.95
N ILE A 609 -34.25 23.27 0.70
CA ILE A 609 -34.50 24.66 0.29
C ILE A 609 -35.69 25.22 1.06
N ASN A 610 -36.78 24.46 1.21
CA ASN A 610 -37.95 24.91 1.98
C ASN A 610 -37.58 25.11 3.45
N GLU A 611 -36.83 24.20 4.05
CA GLU A 611 -36.36 24.35 5.43
C GLU A 611 -35.49 25.60 5.60
N ALA A 612 -34.56 25.85 4.68
CA ALA A 612 -33.73 27.05 4.70
C ALA A 612 -34.56 28.33 4.59
N LEU A 613 -35.57 28.36 3.72
CA LEU A 613 -36.49 29.49 3.59
C LEU A 613 -37.38 29.68 4.82
N GLU A 614 -37.83 28.59 5.46
CA GLU A 614 -38.67 28.63 6.65
C GLU A 614 -37.91 29.15 7.87
N ASN A 615 -36.64 28.75 8.01
CA ASN A 615 -35.78 29.11 9.13
C ASN A 615 -34.91 30.35 8.87
N GLY A 616 -34.93 30.87 7.63
CA GLY A 616 -34.19 32.06 7.26
C GLY A 616 -32.69 31.85 7.21
N THR A 617 -32.22 30.70 6.75
CA THR A 617 -30.79 30.40 6.57
C THR A 617 -30.39 30.46 5.10
N ASP A 618 -29.10 30.28 4.85
CA ASP A 618 -28.45 30.63 3.61
C ASP A 618 -27.91 29.40 2.85
N GLY A 619 -28.26 28.17 3.22
CA GLY A 619 -27.85 27.00 2.46
C GLY A 619 -27.67 25.73 3.29
N VAL A 620 -26.83 24.83 2.80
CA VAL A 620 -26.63 23.49 3.36
C VAL A 620 -25.17 23.11 3.46
N ASN A 621 -24.85 22.37 4.52
CA ASN A 621 -23.61 21.65 4.72
C ASN A 621 -23.92 20.15 4.70
N ILE A 622 -23.51 19.48 3.62
CA ILE A 622 -23.81 18.07 3.39
C ILE A 622 -22.73 17.22 4.07
N ASP A 623 -23.16 16.46 5.06
CA ASP A 623 -22.32 15.56 5.86
C ASP A 623 -22.79 14.12 5.65
N ILE A 624 -22.04 13.36 4.86
CA ILE A 624 -22.21 11.91 4.76
C ILE A 624 -20.94 11.24 5.25
N GLU A 625 -21.09 10.32 6.19
CA GLU A 625 -20.00 9.55 6.79
C GLU A 625 -20.12 8.07 6.43
N ASN A 626 -20.47 7.74 5.19
CA ASN A 626 -20.57 6.36 4.72
C ASN A 626 -19.24 5.88 4.11
N ASN A 627 -18.85 4.63 4.41
CA ASN A 627 -17.65 4.02 3.86
C ASN A 627 -17.97 3.26 2.58
N ASN A 628 -17.01 3.27 1.63
CA ASN A 628 -17.02 2.45 0.43
C ASN A 628 -18.30 2.54 -0.42
N LEU A 629 -18.64 3.76 -0.86
CA LEU A 629 -19.76 3.98 -1.78
C LEU A 629 -19.62 3.10 -3.03
N SER A 630 -20.71 2.47 -3.45
CA SER A 630 -20.79 1.82 -4.75
C SER A 630 -20.65 2.85 -5.87
N LYS A 631 -20.41 2.38 -7.10
CA LYS A 631 -20.29 3.27 -8.26
C LYS A 631 -21.53 4.16 -8.44
N GLU A 632 -22.73 3.60 -8.27
CA GLU A 632 -23.99 4.35 -8.43
C GLU A 632 -24.18 5.38 -7.32
N GLU A 633 -23.84 5.04 -6.08
CA GLU A 633 -23.90 5.98 -4.95
C GLU A 633 -22.88 7.10 -5.08
N LYS A 634 -21.66 6.79 -5.54
CA LYS A 634 -20.61 7.77 -5.83
C LYS A 634 -21.03 8.77 -6.90
N GLU A 635 -21.51 8.27 -8.05
CA GLU A 635 -22.02 9.11 -9.14
C GLU A 635 -23.24 9.93 -8.69
N GLY A 636 -24.14 9.30 -7.91
CA GLY A 636 -25.31 9.94 -7.32
C GLY A 636 -24.95 11.04 -6.32
N TYR A 637 -23.88 10.88 -5.55
CA TYR A 637 -23.43 11.90 -4.60
C TYR A 637 -22.87 13.12 -5.32
N THR A 638 -22.00 12.94 -6.31
CA THR A 638 -21.53 14.06 -7.16
C THR A 638 -22.69 14.79 -7.82
N ALA A 639 -23.68 14.03 -8.32
CA ALA A 639 -24.89 14.61 -8.90
C ALA A 639 -25.71 15.40 -7.86
N LEU A 640 -25.87 14.87 -6.63
CA LEU A 640 -26.58 15.57 -5.55
C LEU A 640 -25.94 16.92 -5.25
N VAL A 641 -24.63 16.97 -5.03
CA VAL A 641 -23.93 18.22 -4.66
C VAL A 641 -24.06 19.24 -5.79
N LYS A 642 -23.90 18.79 -7.04
CA LYS A 642 -24.05 19.67 -8.21
C LYS A 642 -25.48 20.22 -8.33
N GLU A 643 -26.48 19.34 -8.26
CA GLU A 643 -27.90 19.72 -8.37
C GLU A 643 -28.32 20.62 -7.21
N ALA A 644 -27.81 20.36 -6.00
CA ALA A 644 -28.03 21.19 -4.82
C ALA A 644 -27.42 22.58 -5.00
N ALA A 645 -26.15 22.70 -5.40
CA ALA A 645 -25.51 23.99 -5.65
C ALA A 645 -26.31 24.84 -6.65
N GLU A 646 -26.68 24.25 -7.80
CA GLU A 646 -27.48 24.93 -8.82
C GLU A 646 -28.85 25.39 -8.28
N ALA A 647 -29.53 24.55 -7.50
CA ALA A 647 -30.88 24.84 -7.00
C ALA A 647 -30.87 25.85 -5.84
N PHE A 648 -29.95 25.73 -4.89
CA PHE A 648 -29.81 26.67 -3.77
C PHE A 648 -29.45 28.06 -4.29
N HIS A 649 -28.45 28.19 -5.18
CA HIS A 649 -28.08 29.50 -5.75
C HIS A 649 -29.21 30.15 -6.55
N ALA A 650 -30.13 29.34 -7.11
CA ALA A 650 -31.30 29.85 -7.81
C ALA A 650 -32.43 30.28 -6.86
N ALA A 651 -32.58 29.62 -5.72
CA ALA A 651 -33.66 29.84 -4.76
C ALA A 651 -33.34 30.93 -3.72
N ILE A 652 -32.09 30.99 -3.26
CA ILE A 652 -31.62 31.85 -2.17
C ILE A 652 -30.40 32.63 -2.67
N GLU A 653 -30.55 33.95 -2.80
CA GLU A 653 -29.45 34.80 -3.27
C GLU A 653 -28.33 34.83 -2.25
N GLY A 654 -27.11 34.48 -2.68
CA GLY A 654 -25.94 34.44 -1.81
C GLY A 654 -25.82 33.14 -1.01
N SER A 655 -26.58 32.10 -1.36
CA SER A 655 -26.50 30.83 -0.65
C SER A 655 -25.16 30.12 -0.79
N GLN A 656 -24.86 29.22 0.14
CA GLN A 656 -23.66 28.39 0.15
C GLN A 656 -24.02 26.90 0.26
N VAL A 657 -23.38 26.07 -0.57
CA VAL A 657 -23.41 24.61 -0.46
C VAL A 657 -22.01 24.12 -0.10
N SER A 658 -21.86 23.67 1.15
CA SER A 658 -20.64 23.08 1.66
C SER A 658 -20.75 21.57 1.83
N VAL A 659 -19.62 20.88 1.81
CA VAL A 659 -19.55 19.42 1.94
C VAL A 659 -18.44 19.03 2.90
N ASP A 660 -18.73 18.08 3.80
CA ASP A 660 -17.76 17.53 4.75
C ASP A 660 -17.06 16.30 4.16
N PHE A 661 -15.73 16.37 4.12
CA PHE A 661 -14.85 15.33 3.64
C PHE A 661 -14.05 14.73 4.80
N PRO A 662 -13.68 13.43 4.71
CA PRO A 662 -12.83 12.78 5.69
C PRO A 662 -11.49 13.51 5.83
N GLY A 663 -10.83 13.37 6.99
CA GLY A 663 -9.55 14.03 7.24
C GLY A 663 -8.44 13.53 6.32
N TYR A 664 -8.52 12.27 5.88
CA TYR A 664 -7.53 11.63 5.02
C TYR A 664 -8.23 10.76 3.95
N PRO A 665 -8.34 11.25 2.69
CA PRO A 665 -9.23 10.64 1.69
C PRO A 665 -8.84 9.22 1.28
N ASN A 666 -7.53 8.92 1.25
CA ASN A 666 -7.01 7.59 0.90
C ASN A 666 -6.97 6.60 2.07
N TYR A 667 -7.13 7.06 3.31
CA TYR A 667 -7.12 6.19 4.48
C TYR A 667 -8.53 5.81 4.95
N GLU A 668 -9.48 6.75 4.93
CA GLU A 668 -10.84 6.50 5.45
C GLU A 668 -11.76 5.75 4.47
N LEU A 669 -11.25 5.37 3.29
CA LEU A 669 -11.91 4.48 2.31
C LEU A 669 -13.38 4.83 1.98
N ARG A 670 -13.75 6.12 2.01
CA ARG A 670 -15.12 6.57 1.73
C ARG A 670 -15.54 6.34 0.27
N ASN A 671 -14.57 6.31 -0.66
CA ASN A 671 -14.75 6.17 -2.11
C ASN A 671 -15.61 7.29 -2.74
N TYR A 672 -15.52 8.53 -2.24
CA TYR A 672 -16.17 9.67 -2.87
C TYR A 672 -15.48 10.07 -4.18
N ASP A 673 -16.17 10.81 -5.03
CA ASP A 673 -15.55 11.52 -6.16
C ASP A 673 -15.09 12.89 -5.68
N TYR A 674 -13.99 12.91 -4.93
CA TYR A 674 -13.50 14.12 -4.26
C TYR A 674 -13.25 15.27 -5.24
N ALA A 675 -12.67 14.99 -6.40
CA ALA A 675 -12.40 15.99 -7.44
C ALA A 675 -13.70 16.52 -8.06
N GLY A 676 -14.62 15.63 -8.46
CA GLY A 676 -15.89 16.03 -9.07
C GLY A 676 -16.78 16.82 -8.10
N ILE A 677 -16.83 16.42 -6.83
CA ILE A 677 -17.57 17.15 -5.79
C ILE A 677 -16.88 18.49 -5.49
N GLY A 678 -15.55 18.52 -5.36
CA GLY A 678 -14.79 19.75 -5.14
C GLY A 678 -14.91 20.77 -6.27
N GLU A 679 -15.14 20.31 -7.51
CA GLU A 679 -15.43 21.19 -8.64
C GLU A 679 -16.75 21.96 -8.46
N VAL A 680 -17.78 21.30 -7.90
CA VAL A 680 -19.16 21.84 -7.86
C VAL A 680 -19.58 22.44 -6.51
N ALA A 681 -18.97 22.03 -5.40
CA ALA A 681 -19.23 22.61 -4.08
C ALA A 681 -18.68 24.04 -3.97
N ASP A 682 -19.31 24.88 -3.14
CA ASP A 682 -18.80 26.23 -2.83
C ASP A 682 -17.62 26.16 -1.85
N VAL A 683 -17.75 25.28 -0.85
CA VAL A 683 -16.77 25.04 0.22
C VAL A 683 -16.65 23.54 0.48
N VAL A 684 -15.43 23.05 0.64
CA VAL A 684 -15.15 21.67 1.07
C VAL A 684 -14.44 21.73 2.41
N VAL A 685 -15.07 21.15 3.44
CA VAL A 685 -14.52 21.07 4.79
C VAL A 685 -13.76 19.76 4.94
N ILE A 686 -12.48 19.85 5.29
CA ILE A 686 -11.65 18.69 5.63
C ILE A 686 -11.85 18.44 7.13
N MET A 687 -12.48 17.32 7.50
CA MET A 687 -12.63 16.92 8.90
C MET A 687 -11.31 16.35 9.43
N GLY A 688 -10.34 17.21 9.74
CA GLY A 688 -9.04 16.85 10.33
C GLY A 688 -9.13 16.44 11.81
N TYR A 689 -10.17 15.71 12.17
CA TYR A 689 -10.50 15.20 13.49
C TYR A 689 -11.26 13.87 13.36
N ASP A 690 -11.41 13.14 14.46
CA ASP A 690 -11.95 11.77 14.46
C ASP A 690 -11.20 10.78 13.55
N MET A 691 -9.94 11.13 13.21
CA MET A 691 -9.10 10.30 12.37
C MET A 691 -8.77 8.99 13.12
N PHE A 692 -8.97 7.84 12.47
CA PHE A 692 -8.62 6.49 12.98
C PHE A 692 -9.49 5.96 14.14
N ILE A 693 -10.62 6.60 14.45
CA ILE A 693 -11.40 6.33 15.67
C ILE A 693 -12.58 5.37 15.48
N TRP A 694 -13.08 5.21 14.26
CA TRP A 694 -14.32 4.48 13.96
C TRP A 694 -14.12 3.08 13.37
N ASP A 695 -12.92 2.75 12.92
CA ASP A 695 -12.61 1.42 12.42
C ASP A 695 -12.34 0.46 13.58
N ASP A 696 -13.01 -0.69 13.54
CA ASP A 696 -12.85 -1.82 14.45
C ASP A 696 -11.37 -2.01 14.82
N TYR A 697 -11.10 -2.32 16.11
CA TYR A 697 -9.80 -2.36 16.81
C TYR A 697 -8.68 -3.15 16.12
N SER A 698 -8.94 -3.69 14.94
CA SER A 698 -8.03 -4.25 13.96
C SER A 698 -6.71 -3.49 13.82
N CYS A 699 -6.64 -2.17 13.94
CA CYS A 699 -5.34 -1.46 13.85
C CYS A 699 -4.37 -1.81 15.01
N PHE A 700 -4.87 -2.14 16.21
CA PHE A 700 -4.05 -2.66 17.32
C PHE A 700 -3.62 -4.12 17.13
N TRP A 701 -4.28 -4.84 16.23
CA TRP A 701 -4.03 -6.26 15.90
C TRP A 701 -3.32 -6.45 14.55
N LYS A 702 -3.34 -5.45 13.68
CA LYS A 702 -2.76 -5.46 12.33
C LYS A 702 -1.33 -4.88 12.28
N GLY A 703 -0.90 -4.11 13.29
CA GLY A 703 0.47 -3.58 13.39
C GLY A 703 0.66 -2.16 12.86
N SER A 704 -0.39 -1.57 12.29
CA SER A 704 -0.46 -0.18 11.90
C SER A 704 -0.47 0.80 13.07
N LYS A 705 0.18 1.96 12.87
CA LYS A 705 0.26 3.04 13.86
C LYS A 705 -1.10 3.71 13.98
N CYS A 706 -1.99 3.16 14.82
CA CYS A 706 -3.19 3.90 15.20
C CYS A 706 -2.76 5.12 16.04
N SER A 707 -3.11 6.31 15.55
CA SER A 707 -3.10 7.50 16.39
C SER A 707 -4.21 7.37 17.43
N LEU A 708 -3.86 7.53 18.70
CA LEU A 708 -4.84 7.78 19.75
C LEU A 708 -5.19 9.28 19.86
N CYS A 709 -4.37 10.14 19.24
CA CYS A 709 -4.66 11.56 19.10
C CYS A 709 -5.88 11.77 18.19
N ASN A 710 -6.65 12.79 18.51
CA ASN A 710 -7.85 13.16 17.74
C ASN A 710 -7.46 13.69 16.35
N ALA A 711 -6.38 14.46 16.31
CA ALA A 711 -5.94 15.21 15.16
C ALA A 711 -4.42 15.02 14.96
N PRO A 712 -3.92 13.82 14.64
CA PRO A 712 -2.48 13.58 14.50
C PRO A 712 -1.88 14.46 13.40
N MET A 713 -0.85 15.23 13.75
CA MET A 713 -0.27 16.29 12.89
C MET A 713 0.10 15.78 11.49
N LYS A 714 0.78 14.63 11.41
CA LYS A 714 1.24 14.08 10.12
C LYS A 714 0.08 13.66 9.22
N SER A 715 -0.94 13.01 9.79
CA SER A 715 -2.09 12.54 9.02
C SER A 715 -2.92 13.72 8.50
N ILE A 716 -3.08 14.78 9.28
CA ILE A 716 -3.74 16.01 8.82
C ILE A 716 -2.96 16.64 7.68
N GLU A 717 -1.65 16.76 7.82
CA GLU A 717 -0.82 17.35 6.77
C GLU A 717 -0.87 16.53 5.48
N PHE A 718 -0.86 15.20 5.55
CA PHE A 718 -1.04 14.35 4.38
C PHE A 718 -2.42 14.50 3.73
N GLY A 719 -3.49 14.46 4.53
CA GLY A 719 -4.84 14.67 4.00
C GLY A 719 -4.98 16.01 3.29
N VAL A 720 -4.46 17.09 3.87
CA VAL A 720 -4.43 18.42 3.25
C VAL A 720 -3.66 18.40 1.91
N GLN A 721 -2.49 17.75 1.86
CA GLN A 721 -1.69 17.65 0.63
C GLN A 721 -2.44 16.91 -0.49
N GLU A 722 -3.17 15.84 -0.17
CA GLU A 722 -3.97 15.09 -1.13
C GLU A 722 -5.14 15.90 -1.66
N TYR A 723 -5.88 16.60 -0.79
CA TYR A 723 -6.99 17.43 -1.23
C TYR A 723 -6.52 18.59 -2.11
N VAL A 724 -5.42 19.26 -1.77
CA VAL A 724 -4.84 20.34 -2.61
C VAL A 724 -4.36 19.82 -3.97
N ALA A 725 -4.06 18.52 -4.09
CA ALA A 725 -3.73 17.92 -5.38
C ALA A 725 -4.97 17.68 -6.28
N MET A 726 -6.16 17.57 -5.69
CA MET A 726 -7.41 17.24 -6.39
C MET A 726 -8.38 18.42 -6.52
N ILE A 727 -8.31 19.39 -5.61
CA ILE A 727 -9.30 20.45 -5.42
C ILE A 727 -8.56 21.78 -5.28
N ASP A 728 -9.14 22.85 -5.83
CA ASP A 728 -8.61 24.20 -5.66
C ASP A 728 -8.47 24.53 -4.16
N ALA A 729 -7.26 24.87 -3.74
CA ALA A 729 -6.96 25.16 -2.35
C ALA A 729 -7.86 26.26 -1.77
N GLU A 730 -8.30 27.22 -2.60
CA GLU A 730 -9.21 28.30 -2.18
C GLU A 730 -10.62 27.82 -1.77
N LYS A 731 -11.01 26.59 -2.12
CA LYS A 731 -12.28 25.97 -1.69
C LYS A 731 -12.15 25.12 -0.43
N LEU A 732 -10.93 24.79 -0.02
CA LEU A 732 -10.66 23.89 1.09
C LEU A 732 -10.63 24.63 2.43
N VAL A 733 -11.34 24.09 3.42
CA VAL A 733 -11.40 24.61 4.78
C VAL A 733 -10.93 23.50 5.74
N LEU A 734 -9.82 23.73 6.45
CA LEU A 734 -9.29 22.72 7.37
C LEU A 734 -9.99 22.75 8.73
N GLY A 735 -10.67 21.67 9.08
CA GLY A 735 -11.30 21.48 10.38
C GLY A 735 -10.41 20.81 11.41
N LEU A 736 -10.39 21.34 12.63
CA LEU A 736 -9.63 20.78 13.76
C LEU A 736 -10.49 20.62 15.02
N PRO A 737 -10.15 19.69 15.93
CA PRO A 737 -11.02 19.36 17.04
C PRO A 737 -10.79 20.27 18.25
N TRP A 738 -11.87 20.72 18.86
CA TRP A 738 -11.90 21.41 20.15
C TRP A 738 -12.45 20.51 21.28
N TYR A 739 -12.16 19.22 21.17
CA TYR A 739 -12.49 18.16 22.13
C TYR A 739 -11.37 17.12 22.15
N GLY A 740 -11.36 16.29 23.19
CA GLY A 740 -10.51 15.11 23.28
C GLY A 740 -11.32 13.82 23.21
N ILE A 741 -10.62 12.69 23.18
CA ILE A 741 -11.23 11.36 23.11
C ILE A 741 -10.83 10.56 24.33
N GLY A 742 -11.84 10.05 25.02
CA GLY A 742 -11.64 9.20 26.18
C GLY A 742 -11.40 7.74 25.79
N TYR A 743 -10.38 7.13 26.37
CA TYR A 743 -10.08 5.71 26.22
C TYR A 743 -10.07 4.98 27.56
N GLN A 744 -10.65 3.79 27.59
CA GLN A 744 -10.55 2.87 28.72
C GLN A 744 -9.58 1.73 28.38
N LYS A 745 -8.55 1.50 29.21
CA LYS A 745 -7.67 0.33 29.02
C LYS A 745 -8.32 -0.97 29.53
N ILE A 746 -8.41 -1.98 28.67
CA ILE A 746 -8.82 -3.35 29.03
C ILE A 746 -7.72 -4.28 28.52
N ALA A 747 -7.08 -5.03 29.44
CA ALA A 747 -5.95 -5.92 29.13
C ALA A 747 -4.77 -5.26 28.36
N GLY A 748 -4.57 -3.96 28.55
CA GLY A 748 -3.51 -3.18 27.87
C GLY A 748 -3.95 -2.46 26.60
N ILE A 749 -5.14 -2.78 26.08
CA ILE A 749 -5.68 -2.22 24.82
C ILE A 749 -6.60 -1.04 25.13
N PRO A 750 -6.48 0.11 24.43
CA PRO A 750 -7.33 1.28 24.64
C PRO A 750 -8.67 1.15 23.90
N PHE A 751 -9.78 1.21 24.64
CA PHE A 751 -11.15 1.19 24.09
C PHE A 751 -11.75 2.59 24.10
N ASN A 752 -12.05 3.12 22.92
CA ASN A 752 -12.73 4.42 22.75
C ASN A 752 -14.05 4.48 23.54
N LYS A 753 -14.29 5.61 24.23
CA LYS A 753 -15.48 5.93 25.05
C LYS A 753 -16.20 7.20 24.59
N GLY A 754 -15.78 7.77 23.47
CA GLY A 754 -16.37 8.93 22.83
C GLY A 754 -15.68 10.24 23.20
N ASN A 755 -16.23 11.30 22.63
CA ASN A 755 -15.72 12.66 22.68
C ASN A 755 -15.95 13.28 24.07
N ILE A 756 -14.96 14.00 24.56
CA ILE A 756 -14.96 14.73 25.84
C ILE A 756 -14.66 16.19 25.51
N ASP A 757 -15.57 17.11 25.85
CA ASP A 757 -15.34 18.54 25.62
C ASP A 757 -14.03 18.99 26.27
N LEU A 758 -13.27 19.82 25.55
CA LEU A 758 -11.97 20.30 26.02
C LEU A 758 -12.08 21.04 27.35
N ARG A 759 -13.20 21.75 27.60
CA ARG A 759 -13.52 22.34 28.90
C ARG A 759 -13.43 21.33 30.07
N TYR A 760 -13.96 20.12 29.93
CA TYR A 760 -13.91 19.12 31.00
C TYR A 760 -12.50 18.59 31.23
N ILE A 761 -11.73 18.48 30.16
CA ILE A 761 -10.36 18.00 30.20
C ILE A 761 -9.51 19.00 31.01
N LEU A 762 -9.56 20.28 30.67
CA LEU A 762 -8.78 21.32 31.36
C LEU A 762 -9.23 21.51 32.82
N ASN A 763 -10.53 21.40 33.12
CA ASN A 763 -11.02 21.44 34.51
C ASN A 763 -10.50 20.24 35.33
N ALA A 764 -10.45 19.04 34.73
CA ALA A 764 -9.95 17.85 35.41
C ALA A 764 -8.45 17.92 35.71
N GLU A 765 -7.65 18.57 34.86
CA GLU A 765 -6.22 18.82 35.11
C GLU A 765 -6.01 19.56 36.43
N ASP A 766 -6.74 20.65 36.64
CA ASP A 766 -6.64 21.50 37.83
C ASP A 766 -7.27 20.86 39.08
N GLU A 767 -8.43 20.21 38.95
CA GLU A 767 -9.18 19.66 40.09
C GLU A 767 -8.63 18.31 40.59
N GLN A 768 -8.13 17.47 39.68
CA GLN A 768 -7.65 16.12 39.99
C GLN A 768 -6.13 16.06 40.20
N GLY A 769 -5.40 17.12 39.83
CA GLY A 769 -3.94 17.15 39.87
C GLY A 769 -3.31 16.12 38.92
N SER A 770 -3.99 15.81 37.81
CA SER A 770 -3.49 14.90 36.78
C SER A 770 -2.43 15.62 35.95
N GLU A 771 -1.25 15.01 35.77
CA GLU A 771 -0.23 15.55 34.86
C GLU A 771 -0.50 15.09 33.43
N ARG A 772 -0.54 16.04 32.49
CA ARG A 772 -0.56 15.76 31.05
C ARG A 772 0.82 15.35 30.53
N GLU A 773 0.84 14.46 29.55
CA GLU A 773 2.05 13.97 28.87
C GLU A 773 1.99 14.30 27.38
N TRP A 774 3.06 14.88 26.84
CA TRP A 774 3.18 15.20 25.42
C TRP A 774 3.39 13.92 24.59
N VAL A 775 2.54 13.72 23.60
CA VAL A 775 2.68 12.69 22.58
C VAL A 775 3.38 13.32 21.38
N GLY A 776 4.72 13.22 21.36
CA GLY A 776 5.55 13.85 20.32
C GLY A 776 5.59 13.09 19.00
N GLY A 777 6.46 13.54 18.09
CA GLY A 777 6.64 12.94 16.77
C GLY A 777 5.55 13.35 15.79
N ASP A 778 4.96 12.36 15.12
CA ASP A 778 3.97 12.53 14.05
C ASP A 778 2.55 12.82 14.59
N GLU A 779 2.34 12.58 15.89
CA GLU A 779 1.09 12.73 16.62
C GLU A 779 0.83 14.18 17.05
N GLN A 780 1.76 14.74 17.84
CA GLN A 780 1.71 16.09 18.42
C GLN A 780 0.37 16.38 19.10
N CYS A 781 0.07 15.65 20.18
CA CYS A 781 -1.09 15.92 21.03
C CYS A 781 -0.76 15.67 22.51
N TRP A 782 -1.73 15.87 23.39
CA TRP A 782 -1.60 15.56 24.82
C TRP A 782 -2.36 14.30 25.19
N LYS A 783 -1.84 13.55 26.16
CA LYS A 783 -2.59 12.51 26.86
C LYS A 783 -2.60 12.76 28.36
N MET A 784 -3.71 12.46 29.03
CA MET A 784 -3.85 12.68 30.47
C MET A 784 -4.76 11.62 31.10
N PRO A 785 -4.44 11.10 32.31
CA PRO A 785 -5.36 10.27 33.06
C PRO A 785 -6.50 11.13 33.62
N VAL A 786 -7.75 10.73 33.38
CA VAL A 786 -8.93 11.38 33.94
C VAL A 786 -9.75 10.34 34.70
N LYS A 787 -10.07 10.64 35.95
CA LYS A 787 -10.97 9.80 36.75
C LYS A 787 -12.40 10.07 36.33
N GLY A 788 -13.08 9.01 35.88
CA GLY A 788 -14.51 9.00 35.61
C GLY A 788 -15.23 8.02 36.53
N THR A 789 -16.55 8.13 36.63
CA THR A 789 -17.41 7.09 37.18
C THR A 789 -18.30 6.55 36.07
N ASP A 790 -18.42 5.23 35.95
CA ASP A 790 -19.37 4.65 35.00
C ASP A 790 -20.82 4.84 35.46
N LYS A 791 -21.79 4.45 34.61
CA LYS A 791 -23.23 4.56 34.91
C LYS A 791 -23.66 3.79 36.16
N GLU A 792 -22.82 2.90 36.68
CA GLU A 792 -23.05 2.09 37.88
C GLU A 792 -22.37 2.69 39.12
N GLY A 793 -21.67 3.82 38.98
CA GLY A 793 -20.96 4.53 40.06
C GLY A 793 -19.59 3.95 40.38
N THR A 794 -19.02 3.11 39.52
CA THR A 794 -17.67 2.54 39.70
C THR A 794 -16.63 3.53 39.19
N GLU A 795 -15.65 3.88 40.03
CA GLU A 795 -14.53 4.73 39.64
C GLU A 795 -13.66 4.00 38.61
N ARG A 796 -13.52 4.56 37.41
CA ARG A 796 -12.65 4.08 36.34
C ARG A 796 -11.61 5.13 36.01
N VAL A 797 -10.38 4.68 35.78
CA VAL A 797 -9.33 5.53 35.23
C VAL A 797 -9.40 5.42 33.71
N ASN A 798 -9.76 6.51 33.06
CA ASN A 798 -9.68 6.67 31.61
C ASN A 798 -8.40 7.45 31.27
N VAL A 799 -7.94 7.32 30.03
CA VAL A 799 -6.91 8.19 29.45
C VAL A 799 -7.58 9.01 28.37
N VAL A 800 -7.50 10.33 28.45
CA VAL A 800 -7.99 11.21 27.39
C VAL A 800 -6.82 11.65 26.52
N TYR A 801 -7.01 11.66 25.21
CA TYR A 801 -6.09 12.26 24.24
C TYR A 801 -6.76 13.52 23.69
N PHE A 802 -6.06 14.64 23.65
CA PHE A 802 -6.67 15.93 23.35
C PHE A 802 -5.68 16.94 22.78
N GLU A 803 -6.24 18.02 22.27
CA GLU A 803 -5.51 19.12 21.66
C GLU A 803 -5.62 20.39 22.53
N ASP A 804 -4.53 21.16 22.61
CA ASP A 804 -4.51 22.48 23.25
C ASP A 804 -3.89 23.52 22.30
N SER A 805 -3.64 24.74 22.78
CA SER A 805 -3.03 25.79 21.94
C SER A 805 -1.64 25.43 21.41
N GLU A 806 -0.87 24.62 22.14
CA GLU A 806 0.46 24.18 21.72
C GLU A 806 0.37 23.20 20.54
N SER A 807 -0.56 22.24 20.60
CA SER A 807 -0.72 21.24 19.54
C SER A 807 -1.55 21.72 18.34
N LEU A 808 -2.54 22.59 18.55
CA LEU A 808 -3.38 23.12 17.47
C LEU A 808 -2.67 24.15 16.61
N LYS A 809 -1.73 24.92 17.17
CA LYS A 809 -1.01 25.95 16.38
C LYS A 809 -0.37 25.42 15.10
N PRO A 810 0.52 24.41 15.13
CA PRO A 810 1.14 23.91 13.91
C PRO A 810 0.13 23.33 12.91
N LYS A 811 -1.00 22.79 13.40
CA LYS A 811 -2.08 22.24 12.58
C LYS A 811 -2.86 23.35 11.86
N PHE A 812 -3.20 24.43 12.56
CA PHE A 812 -3.81 25.61 11.94
C PHE A 812 -2.84 26.35 11.00
N ASP A 813 -1.53 26.34 11.27
CA ASP A 813 -0.53 26.94 10.38
C ASP A 813 -0.50 26.26 8.98
N LEU A 814 -1.06 25.04 8.84
CA LEU A 814 -1.25 24.37 7.55
C LEU A 814 -2.14 25.17 6.59
N VAL A 815 -3.10 25.93 7.12
CA VAL A 815 -4.00 26.79 6.34
C VAL A 815 -3.22 27.83 5.56
N LYS A 816 -2.19 28.42 6.18
CA LYS A 816 -1.27 29.36 5.52
C LYS A 816 -0.28 28.63 4.62
N LYS A 817 0.32 27.55 5.14
CA LYS A 817 1.34 26.75 4.42
C LYS A 817 0.86 26.25 3.07
N TYR A 818 -0.38 25.79 2.98
CA TYR A 818 -0.96 25.21 1.75
C TYR A 818 -1.88 26.17 1.00
N GLY A 819 -2.00 27.43 1.43
CA GLY A 819 -2.85 28.41 0.79
C GLY A 819 -4.34 28.04 0.83
N LEU A 820 -4.78 27.34 1.88
CA LEU A 820 -6.17 26.91 2.01
C LEU A 820 -7.11 28.10 2.12
N GLY A 821 -8.31 27.93 1.56
CA GLY A 821 -9.40 28.89 1.54
C GLY A 821 -9.88 29.28 2.92
N GLY A 822 -9.73 28.43 3.93
CA GLY A 822 -10.14 28.74 5.29
C GLY A 822 -9.80 27.69 6.35
N ALA A 823 -10.40 27.86 7.52
CA ALA A 823 -10.27 26.97 8.68
C ALA A 823 -11.62 26.78 9.38
N THR A 824 -11.81 25.65 10.07
CA THR A 824 -12.99 25.37 10.90
C THR A 824 -12.66 24.64 12.21
N MET A 825 -13.67 24.46 13.06
CA MET A 825 -13.59 23.77 14.35
C MET A 825 -14.82 22.91 14.65
N TRP A 826 -14.62 21.72 15.22
CA TRP A 826 -15.68 20.92 15.84
C TRP A 826 -15.51 20.88 17.36
N ASN A 827 -16.42 21.41 18.18
CA ASN A 827 -17.44 22.42 17.88
C ASN A 827 -17.22 23.64 18.78
N ALA A 828 -17.72 24.81 18.38
CA ALA A 828 -17.48 26.04 19.14
C ALA A 828 -18.16 26.06 20.53
N ALA A 829 -19.08 25.13 20.80
CA ALA A 829 -19.72 24.98 22.11
C ALA A 829 -18.85 24.22 23.13
N SER A 830 -17.80 23.53 22.70
CA SER A 830 -16.89 22.76 23.57
C SER A 830 -15.91 23.61 24.40
N LEU A 831 -15.90 24.94 24.22
CA LEU A 831 -15.04 25.87 24.96
C LEU A 831 -15.71 26.48 26.21
N GLU A 832 -14.89 26.96 27.15
CA GLU A 832 -15.32 27.65 28.36
C GLU A 832 -15.42 29.17 28.15
N TYR A 833 -16.64 29.72 28.20
CA TYR A 833 -16.91 31.15 27.98
C TYR A 833 -17.27 31.91 29.26
N GLY A 834 -17.35 31.25 30.43
CA GLY A 834 -17.70 31.84 31.72
C GLY A 834 -16.53 32.39 32.52
N GLY A 835 -15.30 32.38 31.99
CA GLY A 835 -14.09 32.79 32.70
C GLY A 835 -13.62 31.81 33.78
N GLY A 836 -13.99 30.54 33.64
CA GLY A 836 -13.58 29.44 34.52
C GLY A 836 -12.15 28.94 34.27
N VAL A 837 -11.82 27.81 34.88
CA VAL A 837 -10.55 27.11 34.64
C VAL A 837 -10.42 26.77 33.15
N GLY A 838 -9.21 26.94 32.59
CA GLY A 838 -8.94 26.74 31.17
C GLY A 838 -9.34 27.90 30.24
N ALA A 839 -10.02 28.95 30.73
CA ALA A 839 -10.46 30.07 29.88
C ALA A 839 -9.29 30.79 29.16
N ASP A 840 -8.13 30.94 29.82
CA ASP A 840 -6.93 31.51 29.20
C ASP A 840 -6.42 30.63 28.04
N GLU A 841 -6.54 29.31 28.16
CA GLU A 841 -6.14 28.37 27.11
C GLU A 841 -7.11 28.42 25.92
N MET A 842 -8.41 28.46 26.19
CA MET A 842 -9.42 28.61 25.15
C MET A 842 -9.28 29.94 24.37
N ALA A 843 -8.92 31.02 25.07
CA ALA A 843 -8.63 32.31 24.41
C ALA A 843 -7.42 32.22 23.47
N LYS A 844 -6.39 31.44 23.80
CA LYS A 844 -5.25 31.21 22.89
C LYS A 844 -5.66 30.38 21.67
N ILE A 845 -6.47 29.35 21.85
CA ILE A 845 -6.98 28.52 20.75
C ILE A 845 -7.78 29.38 19.76
N TRP A 846 -8.67 30.24 20.26
CA TRP A 846 -9.37 31.24 19.44
C TRP A 846 -8.39 32.18 18.71
N GLY A 847 -7.35 32.66 19.40
CA GLY A 847 -6.33 33.50 18.79
C GLY A 847 -5.55 32.81 17.67
N ILE A 848 -5.27 31.52 17.80
CA ILE A 848 -4.62 30.69 16.77
C ILE A 848 -5.54 30.51 15.56
N TYR A 849 -6.83 30.22 15.80
CA TYR A 849 -7.82 30.13 14.73
C TYR A 849 -7.91 31.45 13.94
N VAL A 850 -8.02 32.59 14.64
CA VAL A 850 -8.03 33.93 14.03
C VAL A 850 -6.74 34.21 13.25
N ASP A 851 -5.57 33.87 13.81
CA ASP A 851 -4.28 34.02 13.13
C ASP A 851 -4.22 33.19 11.85
N SER A 852 -4.74 31.96 11.84
CA SER A 852 -4.74 31.08 10.66
C SER A 852 -5.49 31.66 9.45
N LEU A 853 -6.45 32.56 9.72
CA LEU A 853 -7.29 33.23 8.73
C LEU A 853 -6.74 34.59 8.29
N SER A 854 -5.67 35.09 8.92
CA SER A 854 -5.04 36.35 8.52
C SER A 854 -4.21 36.19 7.25
N GLU A 855 -4.11 37.26 6.46
CA GLU A 855 -3.06 37.35 5.42
C GLU A 855 -1.68 37.45 6.07
N ASP A 856 -0.65 36.93 5.41
CA ASP A 856 0.77 36.99 5.83
C ASP A 856 1.45 38.34 5.53
#